data_AF-A0A7L4EMQ3-F1
#
_entry.id   AF-A0A7L4EMQ3-F1
#
_cell.length_a   1.000
_cell.length_b   1.000
_cell.length_c   1.000
_cell.angle_alpha   90.00
_cell.angle_beta   90.00
_cell.angle_gamma   90.00
#
_symmetry.space_group_name_H-M   'P 1'
#
loop_
_entity.id
_entity.type
_entity.pdbx_description
1 polymer ?
#
loop_
_entity_poly.entity_id
_entity_poly.type
_entity_poly.pdbx_seq_one_letter_code
_entity_poly.pdbx_strand_id
1 'polypeptide(L)'
;MAEQRYCVDYAKRGTAGCKKCKEKIVKGMVRIGKIVPNPFTESGGDMKEWYHVKCIFEKLDKARATTKKIEDITDLEGWEELQDEEKETINKYISEANSKTGGTPKKKVIVQAKLTATGQLTTKDPPKKFSGFTVCQAEVTSTFVKEATCDVFDAAKPKNSEDAPANSSHKPSLSAARCDPKHKDCLLREFRKLCAMVAEKPSYNVKTQIIQDFLRKGSAGDGFHGDVYLTIKMLLPGVIKIVYNLNDKQIVKLFSRIFNCNQEEMVRDLEQGDVSETIRIFFEQSKTCPPAAKSLLTIQEVDEFLMQLSKLTKEDDQQSVLQQISRRCTGNDLKCIIRLIKHDLKMNAGAKHVLDALDPNAYEAFKASRNLQDVVERVLQNQQEAEKVPGMKRTLSVQASLMTPVQPMLAEACKSIEYAMKKCPNGMYAEIKYDGERVQVHKNGDHFSYFSRSLKPVLPHKVAHFKDFIPQAFPGGQSMILDSEVLLIDNKTGKPLPFGTLGVHKKAAFQDANVCLFVFDCIYFNGISLMDRPLCERRKFLHDNMVEIPNRILFSEMKHVTKASDLADMITRVIREGLEGLVLKDTKASSHSLCTGGNYEPGKRHWLKVKKDYLNEGAMADTADLVVLGAFYGQGSKGGMMSIFLMGCYDPKSEKWCTVTKCSGGHDDATLARLQTELDMVKISKDPSKIPRWLKINKIYYPDFIVPDPKKAPVWEITGAEFSKAEAHTADGISIRFPRCTRIRDDKDWQTATNLQQLKELYQLSKEKADFNVTAGEEDESTAGSSGENDGNSRSSTPHSSVKSPPSKSPAKAQKAEGKMMVLSGRGLGLCPLCLGQAGSGKGVIASPEKSPEKRGEKRKASEMEDNGKKPLLDIFTGVKLYLAPSVKDFARIRRYFIAFDGDLVEEFDTASATHVIGDTEDNPGAQRVTPRWIWECIRKRRLVAPC
;
A
#
# COMPACT_ATOMS: atom_id res chain seq x y z
N MET A 1 5.59 34.72 -4.69
CA MET A 1 6.69 33.86 -5.20
C MET A 1 7.75 33.78 -4.12
N ALA A 2 8.58 32.74 -4.06
CA ALA A 2 9.71 32.75 -3.13
C ALA A 2 10.79 33.69 -3.66
N GLU A 3 11.26 34.62 -2.83
CA GLU A 3 12.31 35.56 -3.15
C GLU A 3 13.64 34.82 -3.38
N GLN A 4 14.32 35.09 -4.49
CA GLN A 4 15.55 34.39 -4.85
C GLN A 4 16.73 35.02 -4.10
N ARG A 5 17.14 34.37 -3.01
CA ARG A 5 18.29 34.78 -2.18
C ARG A 5 19.57 34.07 -2.62
N TYR A 6 20.68 34.79 -2.55
CA TYR A 6 22.01 34.30 -2.87
C TYR A 6 22.91 34.49 -1.64
N CYS A 7 23.89 33.60 -1.46
CA CYS A 7 24.88 33.70 -0.39
C CYS A 7 26.28 33.43 -0.91
N VAL A 8 27.31 33.96 -0.24
CA VAL A 8 28.72 33.73 -0.58
C VAL A 8 29.49 33.22 0.64
N ASP A 9 30.42 32.30 0.44
CA ASP A 9 31.22 31.64 1.50
C ASP A 9 32.46 30.99 0.87
N TYR A 10 33.50 30.76 1.67
CA TYR A 10 34.63 29.94 1.28
C TYR A 10 34.28 28.44 1.34
N ALA A 11 34.87 27.63 0.47
CA ALA A 11 34.65 26.19 0.46
C ALA A 11 35.29 25.50 1.69
N LYS A 12 34.51 25.27 2.75
CA LYS A 12 35.01 24.74 4.04
C LYS A 12 35.53 23.29 4.01
N ARG A 13 35.06 22.43 3.09
CA ARG A 13 35.40 20.97 3.05
C ARG A 13 35.76 20.38 1.68
N GLY A 14 35.78 21.15 0.59
CA GLY A 14 36.15 20.65 -0.76
C GLY A 14 35.19 19.62 -1.41
N THR A 15 34.07 19.28 -0.75
CA THR A 15 33.14 18.22 -1.19
C THR A 15 31.98 18.72 -2.06
N ALA A 16 31.80 20.04 -2.22
CA ALA A 16 30.70 20.60 -2.99
C ALA A 16 31.03 20.63 -4.49
N GLY A 17 30.17 20.05 -5.33
CA GLY A 17 30.27 20.16 -6.79
C GLY A 17 29.55 21.40 -7.32
N CYS A 18 30.18 22.14 -8.24
CA CYS A 18 29.57 23.25 -8.95
C CYS A 18 28.39 22.75 -9.79
N LYS A 19 27.18 23.27 -9.53
CA LYS A 19 25.96 22.79 -10.21
C LYS A 19 25.95 23.02 -11.73
N LYS A 20 26.79 23.94 -12.24
CA LYS A 20 26.97 24.21 -13.68
C LYS A 20 27.98 23.24 -14.34
N CYS A 21 29.29 23.39 -14.07
CA CYS A 21 30.34 22.60 -14.72
C CYS A 21 30.54 21.18 -14.14
N LYS A 22 29.87 20.84 -13.03
CA LYS A 22 29.95 19.55 -12.30
C LYS A 22 31.29 19.25 -11.61
N GLU A 23 32.32 20.06 -11.82
CA GLU A 23 33.61 19.99 -11.11
C GLU A 23 33.46 20.25 -9.60
N LYS A 24 34.43 19.74 -8.81
CA LYS A 24 34.48 19.98 -7.36
C LYS A 24 35.07 21.36 -7.05
N ILE A 25 34.41 22.10 -6.16
CA ILE A 25 34.91 23.37 -5.62
C ILE A 25 35.93 23.04 -4.53
N VAL A 26 37.21 23.34 -4.79
CA VAL A 26 38.35 23.01 -3.89
C VAL A 26 38.24 23.78 -2.57
N LYS A 27 38.73 23.18 -1.47
CA LYS A 27 38.73 23.81 -0.14
C LYS A 27 39.48 25.14 -0.19
N GLY A 28 38.90 26.20 0.38
CA GLY A 28 39.48 27.55 0.39
C GLY A 28 39.13 28.42 -0.83
N MET A 29 38.43 27.91 -1.85
CA MET A 29 37.93 28.77 -2.94
C MET A 29 36.61 29.45 -2.58
N VAL A 30 36.43 30.70 -3.01
CA VAL A 30 35.14 31.42 -2.94
C VAL A 30 34.10 30.79 -3.85
N ARG A 31 32.87 30.66 -3.35
CA ARG A 31 31.73 30.06 -4.06
C ARG A 31 30.45 30.82 -3.74
N ILE A 32 29.57 30.92 -4.73
CA ILE A 32 28.26 31.53 -4.59
C ILE A 32 27.20 30.43 -4.55
N GLY A 33 26.36 30.47 -3.52
CA GLY A 33 25.23 29.58 -3.30
C GLY A 33 23.93 30.24 -3.71
N LYS A 34 23.15 29.61 -4.60
CA LYS A 34 21.73 29.98 -4.78
C LYS A 34 20.90 29.24 -3.74
N ILE A 35 20.11 29.96 -2.96
CA ILE A 35 19.18 29.36 -2.00
C ILE A 35 17.93 28.91 -2.77
N VAL A 36 17.60 27.63 -2.66
CA VAL A 36 16.40 27.03 -3.27
C VAL A 36 15.66 26.19 -2.22
N PRO A 37 14.31 26.10 -2.27
CA PRO A 37 13.57 25.19 -1.40
C PRO A 37 14.08 23.76 -1.57
N ASN A 38 14.36 23.08 -0.47
CA ASN A 38 14.88 21.71 -0.48
C ASN A 38 13.77 20.74 -0.95
N PRO A 39 13.92 20.05 -2.10
CA PRO A 39 12.90 19.11 -2.58
C PRO A 39 12.98 17.74 -1.87
N PHE A 40 13.93 17.55 -0.94
CA PHE A 40 14.21 16.28 -0.26
C PHE A 40 13.79 16.24 1.21
N THR A 41 13.23 17.32 1.77
CA THR A 41 12.64 17.33 3.13
C THR A 41 11.22 17.87 3.11
N GLU A 42 10.26 17.07 3.60
CA GLU A 42 8.84 17.45 3.65
C GLU A 42 8.58 18.66 4.60
N SER A 43 9.53 18.96 5.48
CA SER A 43 9.54 20.08 6.41
C SER A 43 9.82 21.45 5.77
N GLY A 44 10.21 21.51 4.49
CA GLY A 44 10.39 22.77 3.75
C GLY A 44 11.60 23.60 4.17
N GLY A 45 12.77 22.97 4.32
CA GLY A 45 14.03 23.69 4.57
C GLY A 45 14.64 24.32 3.32
N ASP A 46 15.60 25.23 3.50
CA ASP A 46 16.40 25.81 2.42
C ASP A 46 17.62 24.94 2.07
N MET A 47 17.91 24.78 0.78
CA MET A 47 19.10 24.08 0.25
C MET A 47 19.97 25.06 -0.55
N LYS A 48 21.29 25.03 -0.31
CA LYS A 48 22.28 25.85 -1.04
C LYS A 48 22.81 25.11 -2.26
N GLU A 49 22.49 25.60 -3.46
CA GLU A 49 23.12 25.17 -4.71
C GLU A 49 24.43 25.93 -4.94
N TRP A 50 25.58 25.27 -4.82
CA TRP A 50 26.89 25.91 -4.98
C TRP A 50 27.36 26.01 -6.44
N TYR A 51 28.01 27.12 -6.76
CA TYR A 51 28.60 27.45 -8.06
C TYR A 51 29.98 28.12 -7.86
N HIS A 52 30.89 27.94 -8.81
CA HIS A 52 32.03 28.86 -8.98
C HIS A 52 31.50 30.27 -9.32
N VAL A 53 32.22 31.32 -8.92
CA VAL A 53 31.83 32.73 -9.16
C VAL A 53 31.50 32.97 -10.64
N LYS A 54 32.44 32.69 -11.55
CA LYS A 54 32.21 32.78 -13.01
C LYS A 54 31.01 31.94 -13.50
N CYS A 55 30.80 30.76 -12.94
CA CYS A 55 29.72 29.86 -13.33
C CYS A 55 28.32 30.37 -12.98
N ILE A 56 28.13 31.12 -11.89
CA ILE A 56 26.81 31.67 -11.54
C ILE A 56 26.47 32.87 -12.44
N PHE A 57 27.40 33.79 -12.67
CA PHE A 57 27.15 34.95 -13.55
C PHE A 57 26.84 34.52 -14.98
N GLU A 58 27.61 33.60 -15.57
CA GLU A 58 27.28 33.02 -16.88
C GLU A 58 25.96 32.21 -16.92
N LYS A 59 25.42 31.78 -15.77
CA LYS A 59 24.10 31.14 -15.67
C LYS A 59 22.98 32.19 -15.59
N LEU A 60 23.23 33.31 -14.92
CA LEU A 60 22.30 34.46 -14.82
C LEU A 60 22.24 35.25 -16.13
N ASP A 61 23.34 35.34 -16.88
CA ASP A 61 23.40 35.96 -18.23
C ASP A 61 22.47 35.23 -19.23
N LYS A 62 22.36 33.90 -19.09
CA LYS A 62 21.47 33.04 -19.91
C LYS A 62 20.08 32.81 -19.29
N ALA A 63 19.73 33.49 -18.21
CA ALA A 63 18.42 33.34 -17.56
C ALA A 63 17.34 34.20 -18.24
N ARG A 64 16.06 33.81 -18.09
CA ARG A 64 14.93 34.60 -18.60
C ARG A 64 14.86 35.95 -17.87
N ALA A 65 14.42 37.01 -18.54
CA ALA A 65 14.32 38.37 -18.00
C ALA A 65 13.52 38.51 -16.69
N THR A 66 12.65 37.54 -16.36
CA THR A 66 11.87 37.48 -15.11
C THR A 66 12.62 36.85 -13.93
N THR A 67 13.94 36.64 -14.02
CA THR A 67 14.76 36.00 -12.98
C THR A 67 15.59 37.06 -12.26
N LYS A 68 15.49 37.18 -10.93
CA LYS A 68 16.33 38.12 -10.16
C LYS A 68 17.81 37.77 -10.37
N LYS A 69 18.55 38.69 -10.99
CA LYS A 69 20.01 38.63 -11.12
C LYS A 69 20.66 39.12 -9.82
N ILE A 70 21.96 38.94 -9.70
CA ILE A 70 22.75 39.59 -8.64
C ILE A 70 23.16 40.92 -9.25
N GLU A 71 22.50 42.00 -8.85
CA GLU A 71 22.67 43.33 -9.47
C GLU A 71 23.51 44.27 -8.58
N ASP A 72 23.53 44.00 -7.27
CA ASP A 72 24.27 44.74 -6.24
C ASP A 72 24.86 43.78 -5.18
N ILE A 73 25.85 44.25 -4.41
CA ILE A 73 26.48 43.50 -3.31
C ILE A 73 25.49 43.15 -2.19
N THR A 74 24.42 43.93 -2.03
CA THR A 74 23.35 43.71 -1.05
C THR A 74 22.51 42.44 -1.32
N ASP A 75 22.62 41.84 -2.52
CA ASP A 75 21.99 40.56 -2.86
C ASP A 75 22.73 39.32 -2.32
N LEU A 76 23.93 39.48 -1.73
CA LEU A 76 24.81 38.39 -1.30
C LEU A 76 24.92 38.28 0.24
N GLU A 77 24.13 37.37 0.83
CA GLU A 77 24.28 36.97 2.25
C GLU A 77 25.71 36.43 2.51
N GLY A 78 26.47 37.02 3.43
CA GLY A 78 27.83 36.59 3.79
C GLY A 78 28.99 37.38 3.13
N TRP A 79 28.68 38.50 2.44
CA TRP A 79 29.68 39.37 1.80
C TRP A 79 30.78 39.90 2.74
N GLU A 80 30.43 40.15 4.01
CA GLU A 80 31.33 40.72 5.03
C GLU A 80 32.50 39.79 5.41
N GLU A 81 32.38 38.47 5.18
CA GLU A 81 33.38 37.46 5.54
C GLU A 81 34.46 37.24 4.45
N LEU A 82 34.42 37.96 3.32
CA LEU A 82 35.38 37.84 2.22
C LEU A 82 36.63 38.73 2.39
N GLN A 83 37.76 38.33 1.81
CA GLN A 83 38.89 39.23 1.60
C GLN A 83 38.66 40.14 0.38
N ASP A 84 39.41 41.25 0.31
CA ASP A 84 39.10 42.34 -0.61
C ASP A 84 39.42 42.01 -2.08
N GLU A 85 40.40 41.12 -2.31
CA GLU A 85 40.76 40.62 -3.65
C GLU A 85 39.59 39.87 -4.34
N GLU A 86 38.84 39.06 -3.60
CA GLU A 86 37.67 38.36 -4.14
C GLU A 86 36.41 39.23 -4.17
N LYS A 87 36.30 40.25 -3.30
CA LYS A 87 35.27 41.31 -3.44
C LYS A 87 35.45 42.08 -4.73
N GLU A 88 36.67 42.51 -5.06
CA GLU A 88 36.99 43.13 -6.36
C GLU A 88 36.65 42.21 -7.53
N THR A 89 37.01 40.92 -7.41
CA THR A 89 36.70 39.91 -8.44
C THR A 89 35.19 39.77 -8.66
N ILE A 90 34.37 39.73 -7.60
CA ILE A 90 32.90 39.64 -7.73
C ILE A 90 32.31 40.95 -8.26
N ASN A 91 32.77 42.12 -7.80
CA ASN A 91 32.35 43.43 -8.30
C ASN A 91 32.63 43.59 -9.80
N LYS A 92 33.74 43.05 -10.29
CA LYS A 92 34.04 42.98 -11.73
C LYS A 92 33.00 42.15 -12.49
N TYR A 93 32.60 40.98 -11.98
CA TYR A 93 31.55 40.18 -12.62
C TYR A 93 30.15 40.82 -12.54
N ILE A 94 29.83 41.57 -11.49
CA ILE A 94 28.57 42.34 -11.38
C ILE A 94 28.55 43.47 -12.42
N SER A 95 29.63 44.25 -12.55
CA SER A 95 29.71 45.32 -13.55
C SER A 95 29.73 44.80 -15.00
N GLU A 96 30.38 43.66 -15.27
CA GLU A 96 30.30 42.95 -16.56
C GLU A 96 28.89 42.41 -16.86
N ALA A 97 28.09 42.06 -15.83
CA ALA A 97 26.70 41.63 -16.01
C ALA A 97 25.76 42.81 -16.28
N ASN A 98 25.93 43.93 -15.55
CA ASN A 98 25.07 45.11 -15.66
C ASN A 98 25.30 45.88 -16.99
N SER A 99 26.55 45.94 -17.48
CA SER A 99 26.88 46.57 -18.77
C SER A 99 26.25 45.87 -19.98
N LYS A 100 26.05 44.54 -19.93
CA LYS A 100 25.37 43.78 -20.99
C LYS A 100 23.87 44.07 -21.10
N THR A 101 23.22 44.53 -20.04
CA THR A 101 21.77 44.79 -20.02
C THR A 101 21.36 46.13 -20.64
N GLY A 102 22.30 47.05 -20.90
CA GLY A 102 22.02 48.39 -21.45
C GLY A 102 21.87 48.48 -22.98
N GLY A 103 22.12 47.41 -23.73
CA GLY A 103 22.18 47.43 -25.19
C GLY A 103 20.84 47.21 -25.91
N THR A 104 20.04 48.26 -26.11
CA THR A 104 18.80 48.18 -26.92
C THR A 104 19.07 48.40 -28.43
N PRO A 105 18.56 47.53 -29.34
CA PRO A 105 18.62 47.80 -30.78
C PRO A 105 17.63 48.90 -31.18
N LYS A 106 18.14 49.99 -31.78
CA LYS A 106 17.30 51.09 -32.29
C LYS A 106 16.54 50.67 -33.56
N LYS A 107 15.28 51.12 -33.69
CA LYS A 107 14.50 51.08 -34.94
C LYS A 107 15.35 51.60 -36.12
N LYS A 108 15.37 50.88 -37.25
CA LYS A 108 15.76 51.46 -38.54
C LYS A 108 14.51 51.93 -39.30
N VAL A 109 14.59 53.20 -39.72
CA VAL A 109 13.63 53.89 -40.58
C VAL A 109 13.90 53.51 -42.05
N ILE A 110 12.87 53.60 -42.88
CA ILE A 110 12.92 53.41 -44.34
C ILE A 110 13.81 54.49 -44.97
N VAL A 111 14.76 54.11 -45.85
CA VAL A 111 15.31 55.01 -46.88
C VAL A 111 15.61 54.20 -48.15
N GLN A 112 15.30 54.77 -49.31
CA GLN A 112 15.60 54.21 -50.64
C GLN A 112 17.04 54.53 -51.10
N ALA A 113 17.56 53.64 -51.96
CA ALA A 113 18.44 53.91 -53.09
C ALA A 113 19.94 54.31 -52.94
N LYS A 114 20.75 53.56 -53.69
CA LYS A 114 21.93 53.93 -54.53
C LYS A 114 23.35 54.15 -53.96
N LEU A 115 24.20 53.18 -54.32
CA LEU A 115 25.44 53.27 -55.14
C LEU A 115 26.81 53.73 -54.55
N THR A 116 27.77 52.78 -54.62
CA THR A 116 29.22 52.91 -54.99
C THR A 116 30.17 53.72 -54.08
N ALA A 117 31.51 53.55 -54.09
CA ALA A 117 32.45 52.73 -54.88
C ALA A 117 33.68 52.26 -54.05
N THR A 118 34.47 51.28 -54.55
CA THR A 118 35.95 51.08 -54.44
C THR A 118 36.75 51.52 -53.19
N GLY A 119 37.73 50.76 -52.66
CA GLY A 119 38.27 49.45 -53.06
C GLY A 119 39.49 48.98 -52.21
N GLN A 120 39.78 47.67 -52.28
CA GLN A 120 41.07 46.96 -52.34
C GLN A 120 42.28 47.33 -51.42
N LEU A 121 42.73 46.39 -50.56
CA LEU A 121 43.97 45.53 -50.67
C LEU A 121 45.25 46.19 -50.06
N THR A 122 46.32 45.51 -49.60
CA THR A 122 46.91 44.18 -49.90
C THR A 122 47.88 43.68 -48.79
N THR A 123 47.74 42.42 -48.33
CA THR A 123 48.74 41.29 -48.25
C THR A 123 50.22 41.43 -47.73
N LYS A 124 50.70 40.45 -46.92
CA LYS A 124 51.53 39.27 -47.34
C LYS A 124 52.08 38.37 -46.19
N ASP A 125 52.09 37.04 -46.43
CA ASP A 125 52.74 35.90 -45.70
C ASP A 125 54.24 35.73 -46.12
N PRO A 126 54.97 34.56 -46.12
CA PRO A 126 54.76 33.12 -45.71
C PRO A 126 56.04 32.45 -45.06
N PRO A 127 56.49 31.15 -45.23
CA PRO A 127 55.90 29.86 -45.69
C PRO A 127 56.25 28.51 -44.94
N LYS A 128 55.31 27.53 -44.98
CA LYS A 128 55.37 26.04 -45.32
C LYS A 128 56.51 25.09 -44.80
N LYS A 129 56.34 23.76 -44.57
CA LYS A 129 55.59 22.68 -45.30
C LYS A 129 55.16 21.43 -44.44
N PHE A 130 54.04 20.79 -44.85
CA PHE A 130 53.63 19.35 -44.87
C PHE A 130 53.74 18.46 -43.58
N SER A 131 52.76 17.59 -43.21
CA SER A 131 51.44 17.16 -43.76
C SER A 131 50.61 16.39 -42.68
N GLY A 132 49.34 15.94 -42.85
CA GLY A 132 48.33 16.27 -43.88
C GLY A 132 47.36 15.13 -44.32
N PHE A 133 46.34 14.76 -43.52
CA PHE A 133 45.09 14.09 -43.96
C PHE A 133 43.90 14.70 -43.18
N THR A 134 43.02 15.60 -43.69
CA THR A 134 41.87 15.46 -44.63
C THR A 134 40.81 14.41 -44.23
N VAL A 135 39.48 14.66 -44.29
CA VAL A 135 38.66 15.82 -44.70
C VAL A 135 37.28 15.76 -43.98
N CYS A 136 36.89 16.76 -43.18
CA CYS A 136 35.94 17.89 -43.45
C CYS A 136 34.42 17.59 -43.40
N GLN A 137 33.72 18.29 -42.50
CA GLN A 137 32.30 18.66 -42.60
C GLN A 137 32.18 20.15 -42.92
N ALA A 138 31.36 20.51 -43.92
CA ALA A 138 30.93 21.85 -44.33
C ALA A 138 29.96 21.66 -45.53
N GLU A 139 28.90 22.43 -45.80
CA GLU A 139 28.34 23.63 -45.16
C GLU A 139 26.88 23.86 -45.65
N VAL A 140 26.03 24.47 -44.78
CA VAL A 140 25.15 25.65 -45.03
C VAL A 140 24.12 25.59 -46.20
N THR A 141 22.82 25.74 -45.94
CA THR A 141 22.14 27.05 -46.01
C THR A 141 20.71 27.05 -45.42
N SER A 142 20.37 28.18 -44.78
CA SER A 142 19.07 28.84 -44.58
C SER A 142 18.11 28.80 -45.80
N THR A 143 16.76 28.85 -45.70
CA THR A 143 15.89 30.00 -45.29
C THR A 143 14.41 29.52 -45.16
N PHE A 144 13.65 29.82 -44.10
CA PHE A 144 12.72 30.96 -43.87
C PHE A 144 11.27 30.84 -44.46
N VAL A 145 10.29 31.41 -43.70
CA VAL A 145 8.89 31.81 -44.06
C VAL A 145 7.73 30.81 -43.81
N LYS A 146 6.70 31.30 -43.09
CA LYS A 146 5.30 30.80 -43.03
C LYS A 146 4.48 31.52 -44.13
N GLU A 147 3.37 31.05 -44.66
CA GLU A 147 2.11 30.69 -43.98
C GLU A 147 1.05 30.33 -45.08
N ALA A 148 -0.15 29.93 -44.66
CA ALA A 148 -1.41 29.95 -45.42
C ALA A 148 -1.80 28.79 -46.39
N THR A 149 -3.00 28.25 -46.09
CA THR A 149 -4.10 27.79 -46.97
C THR A 149 -4.12 26.40 -47.65
N CYS A 150 -5.19 25.66 -47.24
CA CYS A 150 -6.09 24.76 -47.98
C CYS A 150 -5.59 23.56 -48.82
N ASP A 151 -5.99 22.37 -48.32
CA ASP A 151 -6.84 21.38 -49.02
C ASP A 151 -6.28 20.31 -49.99
N VAL A 152 -6.81 19.09 -49.77
CA VAL A 152 -7.08 17.96 -50.71
C VAL A 152 -5.96 16.94 -51.04
N PHE A 153 -6.19 15.73 -50.51
CA PHE A 153 -6.04 14.36 -51.04
C PHE A 153 -4.97 13.92 -52.07
N ASP A 154 -4.48 12.70 -51.78
CA ASP A 154 -4.12 11.58 -52.68
C ASP A 154 -2.72 11.41 -53.30
N ALA A 155 -2.03 10.40 -52.72
CA ALA A 155 -1.45 9.22 -53.36
C ALA A 155 -0.41 9.34 -54.51
N ALA A 156 0.85 9.02 -54.19
CA ALA A 156 1.79 8.40 -55.13
C ALA A 156 2.78 7.45 -54.41
N LYS A 157 3.05 6.27 -55.01
CA LYS A 157 4.03 5.26 -54.55
C LYS A 157 5.48 5.77 -54.68
N PRO A 158 6.39 5.40 -53.76
CA PRO A 158 7.81 5.23 -54.08
C PRO A 158 8.10 3.83 -54.67
N LYS A 159 9.18 3.72 -55.45
CA LYS A 159 9.66 2.47 -56.07
C LYS A 159 10.62 1.70 -55.14
N ASN A 160 10.81 0.41 -55.42
CA ASN A 160 11.69 -0.51 -54.68
C ASN A 160 13.17 -0.09 -54.71
N SER A 161 13.86 -0.37 -53.61
CA SER A 161 15.25 -0.85 -53.61
C SER A 161 15.50 -1.73 -52.37
N GLU A 162 15.86 -2.98 -52.61
CA GLU A 162 16.35 -4.01 -51.66
C GLU A 162 17.69 -3.56 -51.00
N ASP A 163 18.21 -4.08 -49.89
CA ASP A 163 17.77 -5.14 -48.96
C ASP A 163 18.51 -4.99 -47.59
N ALA A 164 17.90 -5.45 -46.50
CA ALA A 164 18.51 -6.20 -45.36
C ALA A 164 17.62 -6.16 -44.09
N PRO A 165 17.57 -7.23 -43.25
CA PRO A 165 16.34 -7.55 -42.51
C PRO A 165 16.24 -7.01 -41.08
N ALA A 166 15.04 -6.56 -40.71
CA ALA A 166 14.62 -6.36 -39.31
C ALA A 166 13.19 -6.92 -39.10
N ASN A 167 13.09 -8.12 -38.53
CA ASN A 167 11.83 -8.82 -38.32
C ASN A 167 11.09 -8.33 -37.06
N SER A 168 10.07 -7.50 -37.23
CA SER A 168 8.83 -7.60 -36.40
C SER A 168 7.64 -6.98 -37.16
N SER A 169 6.93 -7.83 -37.91
CA SER A 169 5.72 -7.41 -38.62
C SER A 169 4.58 -7.17 -37.63
N HIS A 170 4.31 -5.91 -37.30
CA HIS A 170 3.06 -5.52 -36.63
C HIS A 170 1.87 -5.78 -37.58
N LYS A 171 1.31 -6.99 -37.53
CA LYS A 171 -0.07 -7.21 -37.98
C LYS A 171 -1.00 -6.33 -37.15
N PRO A 172 -1.98 -5.63 -37.75
CA PRO A 172 -2.99 -4.92 -36.98
C PRO A 172 -3.76 -5.91 -36.11
N SER A 173 -4.14 -5.51 -34.89
CA SER A 173 -4.89 -6.38 -33.98
C SER A 173 -6.26 -6.74 -34.58
N LEU A 174 -6.80 -7.90 -34.22
CA LEU A 174 -8.13 -8.33 -34.69
C LEU A 174 -9.24 -7.33 -34.32
N SER A 175 -9.07 -6.59 -33.21
CA SER A 175 -9.97 -5.52 -32.79
C SER A 175 -9.92 -4.32 -33.75
N ALA A 176 -8.71 -3.85 -34.08
CA ALA A 176 -8.53 -2.74 -35.02
C ALA A 176 -8.96 -3.11 -36.46
N ALA A 177 -8.73 -4.37 -36.86
CA ALA A 177 -9.13 -4.88 -38.18
C ALA A 177 -10.65 -5.06 -38.35
N ARG A 178 -11.42 -5.16 -37.25
CA ARG A 178 -12.89 -5.22 -37.25
C ARG A 178 -13.55 -3.84 -37.07
N CYS A 179 -12.79 -2.80 -36.78
CA CYS A 179 -13.30 -1.46 -36.52
C CYS A 179 -13.51 -0.68 -37.83
N ASP A 180 -14.65 0.01 -37.97
CA ASP A 180 -14.79 1.16 -38.88
C ASP A 180 -14.52 2.46 -38.10
N PRO A 181 -13.39 3.16 -38.32
CA PRO A 181 -13.06 4.39 -37.61
C PRO A 181 -14.07 5.54 -37.84
N LYS A 182 -14.88 5.47 -38.90
CA LYS A 182 -15.91 6.48 -39.22
C LYS A 182 -17.28 6.13 -38.63
N HIS A 183 -17.46 4.94 -38.05
CA HIS A 183 -18.73 4.54 -37.47
C HIS A 183 -19.07 5.31 -36.19
N LYS A 184 -20.37 5.42 -35.88
CA LYS A 184 -20.87 6.15 -34.70
C LYS A 184 -20.37 5.57 -33.38
N ASP A 185 -20.12 4.26 -33.33
CA ASP A 185 -19.61 3.56 -32.14
C ASP A 185 -18.22 4.06 -31.72
N CYS A 186 -17.43 4.59 -32.66
CA CYS A 186 -16.12 5.19 -32.40
C CYS A 186 -16.21 6.61 -31.80
N LEU A 187 -17.39 7.22 -31.70
CA LEU A 187 -17.52 8.59 -31.17
C LEU A 187 -17.49 8.62 -29.64
N LEU A 188 -16.74 9.58 -29.08
CA LEU A 188 -16.71 9.89 -27.65
C LEU A 188 -18.12 10.19 -27.09
N ARG A 189 -19.04 10.67 -27.95
CA ARG A 189 -20.46 10.85 -27.63
C ARG A 189 -21.14 9.55 -27.19
N GLU A 190 -20.94 8.46 -27.94
CA GLU A 190 -21.57 7.17 -27.66
C GLU A 190 -20.86 6.48 -26.48
N PHE A 191 -19.53 6.56 -26.40
CA PHE A 191 -18.78 6.14 -25.21
C PHE A 191 -19.26 6.84 -23.91
N ARG A 192 -19.52 8.15 -23.97
CA ARG A 192 -20.08 8.89 -22.82
C ARG A 192 -21.50 8.43 -22.48
N LYS A 193 -22.37 8.22 -23.48
CA LYS A 193 -23.73 7.68 -23.24
C LYS A 193 -23.64 6.33 -22.52
N LEU A 194 -22.76 5.43 -22.97
CA LEU A 194 -22.50 4.15 -22.32
C LEU A 194 -22.08 4.35 -20.85
N CYS A 195 -21.10 5.22 -20.59
CA CYS A 195 -20.66 5.53 -19.23
C CYS A 195 -21.80 6.11 -18.35
N ALA A 196 -22.67 6.96 -18.91
CA ALA A 196 -23.82 7.52 -18.20
C ALA A 196 -24.88 6.46 -17.87
N MET A 197 -25.26 5.61 -18.83
CA MET A 197 -26.20 4.51 -18.62
C MET A 197 -25.70 3.51 -17.56
N VAL A 198 -24.41 3.18 -17.59
CA VAL A 198 -23.77 2.30 -16.60
C VAL A 198 -23.67 2.96 -15.22
N ALA A 199 -23.48 4.27 -15.14
CA ALA A 199 -23.44 5.01 -13.87
C ALA A 199 -24.82 5.16 -13.21
N GLU A 200 -25.88 5.33 -14.00
CA GLU A 200 -27.25 5.55 -13.52
C GLU A 200 -27.86 4.31 -12.83
N LYS A 201 -27.55 3.11 -13.32
CA LYS A 201 -28.13 1.88 -12.75
C LYS A 201 -27.34 1.42 -11.52
N PRO A 202 -27.99 0.99 -10.41
CA PRO A 202 -27.26 0.52 -9.23
C PRO A 202 -26.78 -0.94 -9.37
N SER A 203 -27.55 -1.81 -10.03
CA SER A 203 -27.30 -3.25 -10.10
C SER A 203 -26.13 -3.60 -11.04
N TYR A 204 -25.13 -4.32 -10.53
CA TYR A 204 -23.96 -4.75 -11.31
C TYR A 204 -24.32 -5.63 -12.51
N ASN A 205 -25.30 -6.54 -12.37
CA ASN A 205 -25.73 -7.41 -13.46
C ASN A 205 -26.31 -6.58 -14.63
N VAL A 206 -27.07 -5.53 -14.32
CA VAL A 206 -27.62 -4.60 -15.32
C VAL A 206 -26.52 -3.79 -15.99
N LYS A 207 -25.46 -3.39 -15.26
CA LYS A 207 -24.30 -2.71 -15.85
C LYS A 207 -23.57 -3.58 -16.86
N THR A 208 -23.31 -4.84 -16.50
CA THR A 208 -22.69 -5.82 -17.40
C THR A 208 -23.57 -6.06 -18.63
N GLN A 209 -24.89 -6.18 -18.46
CA GLN A 209 -25.84 -6.30 -19.57
C GLN A 209 -25.79 -5.08 -20.51
N ILE A 210 -25.78 -3.85 -19.99
CA ILE A 210 -25.70 -2.62 -20.80
C ILE A 210 -24.42 -2.59 -21.65
N ILE A 211 -23.27 -2.97 -21.06
CA ILE A 211 -21.99 -3.03 -21.78
C ILE A 211 -22.02 -4.16 -22.83
N GLN A 212 -22.58 -5.31 -22.49
CA GLN A 212 -22.69 -6.45 -23.40
C GLN A 212 -23.63 -6.15 -24.59
N ASP A 213 -24.75 -5.48 -24.35
CA ASP A 213 -25.66 -5.03 -25.40
C ASP A 213 -24.97 -4.03 -26.33
N PHE A 214 -24.21 -3.07 -25.80
CA PHE A 214 -23.45 -2.13 -26.60
C PHE A 214 -22.38 -2.82 -27.46
N LEU A 215 -21.60 -3.75 -26.88
CA LEU A 215 -20.55 -4.51 -27.58
C LEU A 215 -21.09 -5.54 -28.58
N ARG A 216 -22.40 -5.83 -28.58
CA ARG A 216 -23.04 -6.78 -29.54
C ARG A 216 -23.90 -6.08 -30.59
N LYS A 217 -24.70 -5.10 -30.19
CA LYS A 217 -25.70 -4.42 -31.03
C LYS A 217 -25.21 -3.08 -31.57
N GLY A 218 -24.15 -2.50 -31.01
CA GLY A 218 -23.69 -1.15 -31.34
C GLY A 218 -24.67 -0.05 -30.92
N SER A 219 -24.38 1.17 -31.32
CA SER A 219 -25.22 2.36 -31.06
C SER A 219 -26.42 2.48 -32.01
N ALA A 220 -26.41 1.78 -33.15
CA ALA A 220 -27.48 1.78 -34.15
C ALA A 220 -28.35 0.50 -34.17
N GLY A 221 -27.93 -0.57 -33.49
CA GLY A 221 -28.69 -1.84 -33.39
C GLY A 221 -28.37 -2.86 -34.49
N ASP A 222 -27.50 -2.50 -35.43
CA ASP A 222 -27.05 -3.27 -36.60
C ASP A 222 -25.76 -4.08 -36.35
N GLY A 223 -25.17 -3.96 -35.16
CA GLY A 223 -23.91 -4.61 -34.78
C GLY A 223 -22.92 -3.60 -34.21
N PHE A 224 -21.95 -4.07 -33.42
CA PHE A 224 -20.87 -3.22 -32.93
C PHE A 224 -19.74 -3.13 -33.96
N HIS A 225 -19.51 -1.94 -34.51
CA HIS A 225 -18.51 -1.67 -35.54
C HIS A 225 -17.31 -0.85 -35.02
N GLY A 226 -17.23 -0.62 -33.71
CA GLY A 226 -16.11 0.07 -33.07
C GLY A 226 -14.94 -0.83 -32.68
N ASP A 227 -13.87 -0.23 -32.15
CA ASP A 227 -12.74 -0.99 -31.60
C ASP A 227 -13.10 -1.51 -30.18
N VAL A 228 -13.24 -2.83 -30.06
CA VAL A 228 -13.60 -3.54 -28.82
C VAL A 228 -12.55 -3.35 -27.74
N TYR A 229 -11.27 -3.58 -28.07
CA TYR A 229 -10.13 -3.38 -27.18
C TYR A 229 -10.09 -1.95 -26.66
N LEU A 230 -10.20 -0.97 -27.56
CA LEU A 230 -10.14 0.44 -27.17
C LEU A 230 -11.30 0.87 -26.29
N THR A 231 -12.51 0.41 -26.60
CA THR A 231 -13.71 0.65 -25.78
C THR A 231 -13.53 0.09 -24.37
N ILE A 232 -13.05 -1.16 -24.24
CA ILE A 232 -12.83 -1.79 -22.92
C ILE A 232 -11.65 -1.16 -22.18
N LYS A 233 -10.57 -0.79 -22.87
CA LYS A 233 -9.43 -0.03 -22.33
C LYS A 233 -9.89 1.29 -21.71
N MET A 234 -10.71 2.05 -22.44
CA MET A 234 -11.25 3.33 -21.97
C MET A 234 -12.32 3.19 -20.88
N LEU A 235 -13.09 2.10 -20.85
CA LEU A 235 -13.97 1.78 -19.72
C LEU A 235 -13.19 1.43 -18.43
N LEU A 236 -11.91 1.05 -18.54
CA LEU A 236 -11.09 0.56 -17.42
C LEU A 236 -9.83 1.41 -17.11
N PRO A 237 -9.93 2.77 -17.02
CA PRO A 237 -8.76 3.64 -16.85
C PRO A 237 -8.13 3.51 -15.45
N GLY A 238 -8.87 2.96 -14.48
CA GLY A 238 -8.41 2.57 -13.15
C GLY A 238 -7.69 1.22 -13.09
N VAL A 239 -7.75 0.42 -14.16
CA VAL A 239 -7.14 -0.91 -14.25
C VAL A 239 -5.91 -0.86 -15.14
N ILE A 240 -6.04 -0.23 -16.32
CA ILE A 240 -4.97 0.06 -17.28
C ILE A 240 -4.50 1.50 -17.03
N LYS A 241 -3.67 1.69 -15.99
CA LYS A 241 -3.24 3.01 -15.54
C LYS A 241 -2.06 3.54 -16.35
N ILE A 242 -2.28 4.63 -17.07
CA ILE A 242 -1.25 5.43 -17.76
C ILE A 242 -0.90 6.64 -16.87
N VAL A 243 0.37 6.87 -16.53
CA VAL A 243 0.72 7.96 -15.59
C VAL A 243 0.81 9.30 -16.33
N TYR A 244 -0.11 10.22 -16.05
CA TYR A 244 -0.14 11.57 -16.67
C TYR A 244 0.59 12.67 -15.89
N ASN A 245 1.09 12.38 -14.68
CA ASN A 245 1.75 13.36 -13.79
C ASN A 245 0.90 14.60 -13.42
N LEU A 246 -0.42 14.42 -13.36
CA LEU A 246 -1.40 15.47 -13.03
C LEU A 246 -2.25 15.09 -11.81
N ASN A 247 -2.28 15.97 -10.80
CA ASN A 247 -3.20 15.92 -9.67
C ASN A 247 -4.30 17.00 -9.77
N ASP A 248 -5.29 16.97 -8.88
CA ASP A 248 -6.45 17.88 -8.94
C ASP A 248 -6.06 19.36 -8.94
N LYS A 249 -5.06 19.73 -8.12
CA LYS A 249 -4.55 21.11 -8.03
C LYS A 249 -3.79 21.53 -9.28
N GLN A 250 -3.03 20.62 -9.90
CA GLN A 250 -2.37 20.87 -11.19
C GLN A 250 -3.40 21.02 -12.31
N ILE A 251 -4.39 20.13 -12.39
CA ILE A 251 -5.48 20.22 -13.37
C ILE A 251 -6.18 21.58 -13.25
N VAL A 252 -6.63 21.97 -12.05
CA VAL A 252 -7.23 23.29 -11.81
C VAL A 252 -6.30 24.45 -12.21
N LYS A 253 -5.01 24.39 -11.84
CA LYS A 253 -4.01 25.42 -12.17
C LYS A 253 -3.74 25.55 -13.68
N LEU A 254 -3.74 24.45 -14.43
CA LEU A 254 -3.55 24.48 -15.89
C LEU A 254 -4.81 25.00 -16.57
N PHE A 255 -6.00 24.55 -16.14
CA PHE A 255 -7.26 25.01 -16.72
C PHE A 255 -7.64 26.44 -16.37
N SER A 256 -7.30 26.96 -15.17
CA SER A 256 -7.52 28.38 -14.85
C SER A 256 -6.77 29.32 -15.80
N ARG A 257 -5.57 28.92 -16.24
CA ARG A 257 -4.78 29.63 -17.27
C ARG A 257 -5.38 29.49 -18.67
N ILE A 258 -5.94 28.32 -19.02
CA ILE A 258 -6.57 28.09 -20.34
C ILE A 258 -7.88 28.87 -20.46
N PHE A 259 -8.70 28.86 -19.40
CA PHE A 259 -10.01 29.53 -19.36
C PHE A 259 -9.93 31.01 -18.97
N ASN A 260 -8.76 31.48 -18.54
CA ASN A 260 -8.50 32.83 -18.03
C ASN A 260 -9.46 33.23 -16.90
N CYS A 261 -9.60 32.37 -15.90
CA CYS A 261 -10.48 32.54 -14.74
C CYS A 261 -9.72 32.46 -13.41
N ASN A 262 -10.37 32.83 -12.30
CA ASN A 262 -9.74 32.83 -10.99
C ASN A 262 -9.50 31.40 -10.47
N GLN A 263 -8.24 31.06 -10.22
CA GLN A 263 -7.85 29.75 -9.69
C GLN A 263 -8.47 29.48 -8.30
N GLU A 264 -8.68 30.51 -7.48
CA GLU A 264 -9.23 30.33 -6.12
C GLU A 264 -10.70 29.91 -6.12
N GLU A 265 -11.48 30.38 -7.10
CA GLU A 265 -12.88 29.99 -7.29
C GLU A 265 -12.98 28.52 -7.71
N MET A 266 -12.13 28.08 -8.64
CA MET A 266 -12.03 26.67 -9.02
C MET A 266 -11.56 25.77 -7.86
N VAL A 267 -10.66 26.26 -7.00
CA VAL A 267 -10.22 25.52 -5.80
C VAL A 267 -11.35 25.43 -4.76
N ARG A 268 -12.21 26.45 -4.66
CA ARG A 268 -13.40 26.44 -3.80
C ARG A 268 -14.45 25.44 -4.31
N ASP A 269 -14.72 25.42 -5.61
CA ASP A 269 -15.64 24.43 -6.20
C ASP A 269 -15.11 22.99 -6.08
N LEU A 270 -13.79 22.80 -6.18
CA LEU A 270 -13.13 21.51 -5.97
C LEU A 270 -13.35 20.93 -4.54
N GLU A 271 -13.77 21.72 -3.56
CA GLU A 271 -14.20 21.21 -2.23
C GLU A 271 -15.36 20.20 -2.34
N GLN A 272 -16.16 20.27 -3.40
CA GLN A 272 -17.20 19.28 -3.73
C GLN A 272 -16.64 17.91 -4.17
N GLY A 273 -15.34 17.78 -4.38
CA GLY A 273 -14.66 16.50 -4.60
C GLY A 273 -14.78 15.90 -6.02
N ASP A 274 -15.15 16.69 -7.03
CA ASP A 274 -15.12 16.29 -8.44
C ASP A 274 -14.47 17.34 -9.36
N VAL A 275 -13.15 17.22 -9.57
CA VAL A 275 -12.42 18.06 -10.53
C VAL A 275 -12.99 17.99 -11.95
N SER A 276 -13.61 16.87 -12.37
CA SER A 276 -14.21 16.77 -13.70
C SER A 276 -15.50 17.59 -13.86
N GLU A 277 -16.21 17.83 -12.75
CA GLU A 277 -17.38 18.72 -12.73
C GLU A 277 -16.93 20.18 -12.66
N THR A 278 -15.95 20.49 -11.78
CA THR A 278 -15.32 21.82 -11.71
C THR A 278 -14.81 22.26 -13.08
N ILE A 279 -14.04 21.42 -13.79
CA ILE A 279 -13.56 21.77 -15.13
C ILE A 279 -14.74 21.98 -16.11
N ARG A 280 -15.84 21.22 -16.02
CA ARG A 280 -17.01 21.46 -16.89
C ARG A 280 -17.64 22.83 -16.63
N ILE A 281 -17.93 23.16 -15.38
CA ILE A 281 -18.62 24.40 -14.99
C ILE A 281 -17.83 25.63 -15.46
N PHE A 282 -16.53 25.67 -15.18
CA PHE A 282 -15.68 26.81 -15.57
C PHE A 282 -15.35 26.84 -17.07
N PHE A 283 -15.41 25.70 -17.78
CA PHE A 283 -15.28 25.64 -19.24
C PHE A 283 -16.52 26.21 -19.94
N GLU A 284 -17.72 25.87 -19.47
CA GLU A 284 -19.00 26.40 -20.00
C GLU A 284 -19.13 27.92 -19.77
N GLN A 285 -18.44 28.47 -18.77
CA GLN A 285 -18.34 29.91 -18.50
C GLN A 285 -17.19 30.61 -19.27
N SER A 286 -16.27 29.86 -19.90
CA SER A 286 -15.07 30.45 -20.49
C SER A 286 -15.36 31.13 -21.84
N LYS A 287 -15.01 32.42 -21.92
CA LYS A 287 -15.05 33.20 -23.17
C LYS A 287 -13.80 33.04 -24.03
N THR A 288 -12.66 32.64 -23.45
CA THR A 288 -11.38 32.48 -24.16
C THR A 288 -11.23 31.10 -24.83
N CYS A 289 -11.91 30.10 -24.28
CA CYS A 289 -11.95 28.74 -24.81
C CYS A 289 -13.41 28.23 -24.72
N PRO A 290 -14.30 28.68 -25.61
CA PRO A 290 -15.70 28.27 -25.57
C PRO A 290 -15.85 26.77 -25.94
N PRO A 291 -16.84 26.05 -25.37
CA PRO A 291 -17.11 24.67 -25.75
C PRO A 291 -17.49 24.51 -27.23
N ALA A 292 -17.08 23.40 -27.84
CA ALA A 292 -17.47 23.05 -29.19
C ALA A 292 -18.99 22.76 -29.28
N ALA A 293 -19.63 23.17 -30.37
CA ALA A 293 -21.08 23.03 -30.56
C ALA A 293 -21.55 21.58 -30.76
N LYS A 294 -20.67 20.68 -31.23
CA LYS A 294 -20.97 19.26 -31.45
C LYS A 294 -19.78 18.40 -30.99
N SER A 295 -20.10 17.27 -30.38
CA SER A 295 -19.13 16.23 -30.00
C SER A 295 -18.75 15.43 -31.26
N LEU A 296 -17.55 15.68 -31.78
CA LEU A 296 -17.00 15.07 -33.01
C LEU A 296 -15.71 14.26 -32.76
N LEU A 297 -15.23 14.21 -31.51
CA LEU A 297 -14.04 13.45 -31.15
C LEU A 297 -14.33 11.94 -31.20
N THR A 298 -13.38 11.20 -31.78
CA THR A 298 -13.36 9.73 -31.74
C THR A 298 -12.62 9.22 -30.50
N ILE A 299 -12.88 7.97 -30.09
CA ILE A 299 -12.16 7.32 -29.00
C ILE A 299 -10.68 7.10 -29.33
N GLN A 300 -10.35 6.92 -30.61
CA GLN A 300 -8.98 6.81 -31.13
C GLN A 300 -8.18 8.10 -30.91
N GLU A 301 -8.74 9.26 -31.29
CA GLU A 301 -8.11 10.56 -31.06
C GLU A 301 -7.94 10.86 -29.57
N VAL A 302 -8.88 10.44 -28.72
CA VAL A 302 -8.79 10.61 -27.27
C VAL A 302 -7.67 9.73 -26.69
N ASP A 303 -7.52 8.49 -27.14
CA ASP A 303 -6.44 7.61 -26.69
C ASP A 303 -5.06 8.07 -27.19
N GLU A 304 -4.96 8.57 -28.41
CA GLU A 304 -3.74 9.21 -28.92
C GLU A 304 -3.37 10.44 -28.09
N PHE A 305 -4.34 11.31 -27.78
CA PHE A 305 -4.16 12.44 -26.87
C PHE A 305 -3.69 11.99 -25.48
N LEU A 306 -4.28 10.94 -24.89
CA LEU A 306 -3.86 10.41 -23.59
C LEU A 306 -2.44 9.84 -23.65
N MET A 307 -2.09 9.11 -24.71
CA MET A 307 -0.74 8.60 -24.95
C MET A 307 0.28 9.74 -25.13
N GLN A 308 -0.07 10.82 -25.83
CA GLN A 308 0.75 12.01 -25.95
C GLN A 308 0.94 12.68 -24.58
N LEU A 309 -0.14 12.94 -23.84
CA LEU A 309 -0.12 13.57 -22.53
C LEU A 309 0.74 12.79 -21.52
N SER A 310 0.71 11.47 -21.57
CA SER A 310 1.51 10.60 -20.66
C SER A 310 3.02 10.76 -20.80
N LYS A 311 3.49 11.21 -21.97
CA LYS A 311 4.92 11.46 -22.25
C LYS A 311 5.38 12.83 -21.72
N LEU A 312 4.45 13.70 -21.28
CA LEU A 312 4.73 15.07 -20.87
C LEU A 312 4.92 15.18 -19.35
N THR A 313 5.91 15.99 -18.96
CA THR A 313 6.27 16.23 -17.55
C THR A 313 6.36 17.71 -17.17
N LYS A 314 6.38 18.63 -18.14
CA LYS A 314 6.40 20.08 -17.90
C LYS A 314 5.00 20.68 -17.98
N GLU A 315 4.71 21.63 -17.09
CA GLU A 315 3.41 22.31 -17.04
C GLU A 315 3.04 22.99 -18.36
N ASP A 316 3.98 23.70 -19.01
CA ASP A 316 3.73 24.45 -20.24
C ASP A 316 3.36 23.52 -21.42
N ASP A 317 4.07 22.39 -21.56
CA ASP A 317 3.83 21.39 -22.59
C ASP A 317 2.46 20.70 -22.36
N GLN A 318 2.16 20.33 -21.10
CA GLN A 318 0.87 19.77 -20.69
C GLN A 318 -0.29 20.75 -20.93
N GLN A 319 -0.10 22.04 -20.62
CA GLN A 319 -1.11 23.09 -20.83
C GLN A 319 -1.44 23.25 -22.32
N SER A 320 -0.44 23.21 -23.20
CA SER A 320 -0.63 23.31 -24.65
C SER A 320 -1.49 22.16 -25.18
N VAL A 321 -1.15 20.91 -24.82
CA VAL A 321 -1.90 19.72 -25.27
C VAL A 321 -3.30 19.65 -24.67
N LEU A 322 -3.48 20.04 -23.39
CA LEU A 322 -4.81 20.20 -22.78
C LEU A 322 -5.65 21.28 -23.46
N GLN A 323 -5.04 22.41 -23.88
CA GLN A 323 -5.75 23.47 -24.61
C GLN A 323 -6.18 23.02 -26.00
N GLN A 324 -5.33 22.25 -26.71
CA GLN A 324 -5.63 21.73 -28.05
C GLN A 324 -6.86 20.81 -28.03
N ILE A 325 -6.93 19.84 -27.12
CA ILE A 325 -8.10 18.94 -27.04
C ILE A 325 -9.35 19.69 -26.59
N SER A 326 -9.23 20.65 -25.66
CA SER A 326 -10.38 21.37 -25.09
C SER A 326 -11.16 22.15 -26.15
N ARG A 327 -10.48 22.76 -27.12
CA ARG A 327 -11.12 23.47 -28.25
C ARG A 327 -12.01 22.57 -29.13
N ARG A 328 -11.84 21.25 -29.07
CA ARG A 328 -12.63 20.25 -29.81
C ARG A 328 -13.72 19.58 -28.94
N CYS A 329 -13.81 19.94 -27.65
CA CYS A 329 -14.70 19.30 -26.69
C CYS A 329 -15.99 20.09 -26.47
N THR A 330 -17.14 19.41 -26.39
CA THR A 330 -18.29 19.90 -25.60
C THR A 330 -17.93 19.85 -24.11
N GLY A 331 -18.68 20.56 -23.24
CA GLY A 331 -18.47 20.47 -21.79
C GLY A 331 -18.48 19.03 -21.25
N ASN A 332 -19.37 18.21 -21.80
CA ASN A 332 -19.50 16.80 -21.44
C ASN A 332 -18.38 15.90 -22.01
N ASP A 333 -17.75 16.27 -23.14
CA ASP A 333 -16.55 15.59 -23.63
C ASP A 333 -15.37 15.86 -22.70
N LEU A 334 -15.12 17.12 -22.34
CA LEU A 334 -14.00 17.50 -21.48
C LEU A 334 -14.13 16.85 -20.10
N LYS A 335 -15.32 16.88 -19.49
CA LYS A 335 -15.63 16.14 -18.25
C LYS A 335 -15.25 14.66 -18.34
N CYS A 336 -15.58 13.99 -19.45
CA CYS A 336 -15.24 12.59 -19.66
C CYS A 336 -13.72 12.37 -19.78
N ILE A 337 -13.01 13.26 -20.49
CA ILE A 337 -11.55 13.20 -20.65
C ILE A 337 -10.83 13.44 -19.31
N ILE A 338 -11.28 14.40 -18.50
CA ILE A 338 -10.71 14.60 -17.14
C ILE A 338 -10.91 13.37 -16.26
N ARG A 339 -12.05 12.66 -16.38
CA ARG A 339 -12.28 11.38 -15.67
C ARG A 339 -11.33 10.26 -16.11
N LEU A 340 -11.03 10.17 -17.41
CA LEU A 340 -10.01 9.25 -17.94
C LEU A 340 -8.61 9.59 -17.41
N ILE A 341 -8.23 10.87 -17.40
CA ILE A 341 -6.97 11.36 -16.80
C ILE A 341 -6.91 11.05 -15.28
N LYS A 342 -8.05 11.16 -14.59
CA LYS A 342 -8.18 10.86 -13.15
C LYS A 342 -8.27 9.38 -12.80
N HIS A 343 -8.28 8.48 -13.78
CA HIS A 343 -8.43 7.03 -13.61
C HIS A 343 -9.78 6.57 -13.03
N ASP A 344 -10.81 7.42 -13.07
CA ASP A 344 -12.12 7.14 -12.49
C ASP A 344 -13.26 7.77 -13.30
N LEU A 345 -14.06 6.93 -13.97
CA LEU A 345 -15.26 7.33 -14.71
C LEU A 345 -16.46 7.65 -13.80
N LYS A 346 -16.39 7.32 -12.50
CA LYS A 346 -17.47 7.41 -11.51
C LYS A 346 -18.75 6.64 -11.90
N MET A 347 -18.58 5.51 -12.60
CA MET A 347 -19.68 4.65 -13.04
C MET A 347 -19.94 3.44 -12.12
N ASN A 348 -19.15 3.28 -11.04
CA ASN A 348 -19.23 2.14 -10.11
C ASN A 348 -19.28 0.78 -10.84
N ALA A 349 -18.40 0.62 -11.84
CA ALA A 349 -18.12 -0.63 -12.54
C ALA A 349 -16.61 -0.73 -12.73
N GLY A 350 -16.04 -1.92 -12.49
CA GLY A 350 -14.61 -2.18 -12.59
C GLY A 350 -14.32 -3.40 -13.46
N ALA A 351 -13.07 -3.88 -13.42
CA ALA A 351 -12.58 -4.97 -14.28
C ALA A 351 -13.56 -6.13 -14.44
N LYS A 352 -14.12 -6.64 -13.32
CA LYS A 352 -15.10 -7.72 -13.33
C LYS A 352 -16.30 -7.41 -14.24
N HIS A 353 -17.09 -6.40 -13.88
CA HIS A 353 -18.36 -6.09 -14.57
C HIS A 353 -18.20 -5.71 -16.05
N VAL A 354 -17.04 -5.16 -16.44
CA VAL A 354 -16.73 -4.82 -17.83
C VAL A 354 -16.23 -6.04 -18.62
N LEU A 355 -15.42 -6.91 -18.01
CA LEU A 355 -14.89 -8.10 -18.68
C LEU A 355 -15.94 -9.23 -18.75
N ASP A 356 -16.77 -9.40 -17.72
CA ASP A 356 -17.92 -10.32 -17.73
C ASP A 356 -18.90 -10.01 -18.89
N ALA A 357 -18.90 -8.76 -19.40
CA ALA A 357 -19.70 -8.34 -20.55
C ALA A 357 -19.10 -8.78 -21.90
N LEU A 358 -17.77 -8.95 -21.96
CA LEU A 358 -17.02 -9.43 -23.12
C LEU A 358 -17.13 -10.97 -23.24
N ASP A 359 -16.77 -11.69 -22.18
CA ASP A 359 -16.87 -13.15 -22.08
C ASP A 359 -16.93 -13.57 -20.59
N PRO A 360 -17.71 -14.60 -20.20
CA PRO A 360 -17.82 -15.04 -18.82
C PRO A 360 -16.48 -15.39 -18.13
N ASN A 361 -15.48 -15.84 -18.90
CA ASN A 361 -14.15 -16.17 -18.39
C ASN A 361 -13.12 -15.04 -18.57
N ALA A 362 -13.46 -13.92 -19.24
CA ALA A 362 -12.51 -12.84 -19.49
C ALA A 362 -11.95 -12.22 -18.20
N TYR A 363 -12.75 -12.14 -17.13
CA TYR A 363 -12.25 -11.65 -15.83
C TYR A 363 -11.24 -12.62 -15.19
N GLU A 364 -11.53 -13.93 -15.18
CA GLU A 364 -10.60 -14.93 -14.64
C GLU A 364 -9.31 -15.02 -15.48
N ALA A 365 -9.42 -15.02 -16.82
CA ALA A 365 -8.29 -14.95 -17.73
C ALA A 365 -7.44 -13.70 -17.49
N PHE A 366 -8.04 -12.52 -17.32
CA PHE A 366 -7.33 -11.27 -17.04
C PHE A 366 -6.66 -11.22 -15.66
N LYS A 367 -7.14 -12.00 -14.68
CA LYS A 367 -6.43 -12.18 -13.40
C LYS A 367 -5.25 -13.14 -13.54
N ALA A 368 -5.37 -14.18 -14.38
CA ALA A 368 -4.28 -15.13 -14.65
C ALA A 368 -3.16 -14.52 -15.52
N SER A 369 -3.50 -13.75 -16.55
CA SER A 369 -2.57 -12.93 -17.33
C SER A 369 -3.10 -11.50 -17.41
N ARG A 370 -2.42 -10.55 -16.76
CA ARG A 370 -2.83 -9.13 -16.76
C ARG A 370 -2.48 -8.39 -18.06
N ASN A 371 -2.89 -8.95 -19.19
CA ASN A 371 -2.79 -8.34 -20.52
C ASN A 371 -4.20 -8.25 -21.12
N LEU A 372 -4.77 -7.04 -21.13
CA LEU A 372 -6.11 -6.81 -21.65
C LEU A 372 -6.18 -7.04 -23.17
N GLN A 373 -5.12 -6.71 -23.90
CA GLN A 373 -5.09 -6.86 -25.36
C GLN A 373 -5.13 -8.34 -25.74
N ASP A 374 -4.30 -9.16 -25.12
CA ASP A 374 -4.31 -10.63 -25.27
C ASP A 374 -5.69 -11.24 -24.95
N VAL A 375 -6.33 -10.85 -23.85
CA VAL A 375 -7.66 -11.34 -23.50
C VAL A 375 -8.70 -10.97 -24.57
N VAL A 376 -8.69 -9.73 -25.07
CA VAL A 376 -9.62 -9.30 -26.13
C VAL A 376 -9.34 -10.03 -27.46
N GLU A 377 -8.07 -10.16 -27.86
CA GLU A 377 -7.68 -10.85 -29.09
C GLU A 377 -8.08 -12.34 -29.04
N ARG A 378 -7.88 -13.03 -27.92
CA ARG A 378 -8.32 -14.42 -27.73
C ARG A 378 -9.84 -14.57 -27.77
N VAL A 379 -10.60 -13.64 -27.18
CA VAL A 379 -12.08 -13.66 -27.28
C VAL A 379 -12.55 -13.43 -28.72
N LEU A 380 -11.98 -12.45 -29.43
CA LEU A 380 -12.33 -12.17 -30.84
C LEU A 380 -11.98 -13.33 -31.78
N GLN A 381 -10.86 -14.02 -31.53
CA GLN A 381 -10.48 -15.24 -32.26
C GLN A 381 -11.49 -16.37 -32.02
N ASN A 382 -11.84 -16.65 -30.75
CA ASN A 382 -12.85 -17.67 -30.41
C ASN A 382 -14.21 -17.37 -31.06
N GLN A 383 -14.62 -16.11 -31.12
CA GLN A 383 -15.85 -15.68 -31.81
C GLN A 383 -15.76 -15.94 -33.32
N GLN A 384 -14.66 -15.57 -33.98
CA GLN A 384 -14.45 -15.81 -35.42
C GLN A 384 -14.44 -17.31 -35.77
N GLU A 385 -13.98 -18.16 -34.86
CA GLU A 385 -13.97 -19.61 -35.06
C GLU A 385 -15.35 -20.25 -34.81
N ALA A 386 -16.11 -19.74 -33.84
CA ALA A 386 -17.50 -20.14 -33.62
C ALA A 386 -18.42 -19.74 -34.77
N GLU A 387 -18.16 -18.60 -35.43
CA GLU A 387 -18.83 -18.18 -36.67
C GLU A 387 -18.59 -19.17 -37.84
N LYS A 388 -17.41 -19.80 -37.88
CA LYS A 388 -17.02 -20.77 -38.93
C LYS A 388 -17.55 -22.19 -38.68
N VAL A 389 -17.84 -22.56 -37.43
CA VAL A 389 -18.28 -23.91 -37.04
C VAL A 389 -19.56 -23.83 -36.20
N PRO A 390 -20.75 -23.95 -36.83
CA PRO A 390 -22.03 -23.89 -36.13
C PRO A 390 -22.10 -24.89 -34.97
N GLY A 391 -22.35 -24.38 -33.76
CA GLY A 391 -22.44 -25.18 -32.53
C GLY A 391 -21.18 -25.22 -31.67
N MET A 392 -20.00 -24.83 -32.17
CA MET A 392 -18.76 -24.87 -31.39
C MET A 392 -18.58 -23.61 -30.51
N LYS A 393 -19.11 -23.63 -29.28
CA LYS A 393 -18.78 -22.60 -28.27
C LYS A 393 -17.41 -22.90 -27.64
N ARG A 394 -16.36 -22.21 -28.11
CA ARG A 394 -15.03 -22.23 -27.47
C ARG A 394 -14.99 -21.32 -26.24
N THR A 395 -14.99 -21.91 -25.06
CA THR A 395 -14.77 -21.20 -23.79
C THR A 395 -13.35 -20.62 -23.73
N LEU A 396 -13.19 -19.38 -23.26
CA LEU A 396 -11.87 -18.77 -23.08
C LEU A 396 -11.04 -19.53 -22.04
N SER A 397 -9.82 -19.90 -22.40
CA SER A 397 -8.87 -20.56 -21.50
C SER A 397 -8.25 -19.58 -20.49
N VAL A 398 -8.20 -20.00 -19.23
CA VAL A 398 -7.58 -19.25 -18.13
C VAL A 398 -6.20 -19.85 -17.89
N GLN A 399 -5.16 -19.16 -18.33
CA GLN A 399 -3.76 -19.61 -18.21
C GLN A 399 -2.86 -18.42 -17.86
N ALA A 400 -1.86 -18.65 -17.00
CA ALA A 400 -0.83 -17.65 -16.74
C ALA A 400 0.12 -17.57 -17.93
N SER A 401 0.47 -16.35 -18.34
CA SER A 401 1.44 -16.10 -19.41
C SER A 401 2.77 -15.65 -18.81
N LEU A 402 3.87 -16.25 -19.26
CA LEU A 402 5.21 -15.87 -18.82
C LEU A 402 5.49 -14.39 -19.18
N MET A 403 6.34 -13.73 -18.39
CA MET A 403 6.61 -12.27 -18.44
C MET A 403 5.39 -11.34 -18.23
N THR A 404 4.15 -11.84 -18.20
CA THR A 404 2.93 -11.05 -17.93
C THR A 404 2.51 -11.23 -16.46
N PRO A 405 2.27 -10.18 -15.68
CA PRO A 405 1.96 -10.31 -14.26
C PRO A 405 0.67 -11.12 -13.99
N VAL A 406 0.72 -11.99 -12.98
CA VAL A 406 -0.43 -12.74 -12.47
C VAL A 406 -1.01 -11.99 -11.26
N GLN A 407 -2.32 -11.80 -11.16
CA GLN A 407 -2.88 -11.05 -10.03
C GLN A 407 -2.67 -11.82 -8.71
N PRO A 408 -1.97 -11.26 -7.70
CA PRO A 408 -1.58 -12.00 -6.51
C PRO A 408 -2.78 -12.54 -5.74
N MET A 409 -2.70 -13.79 -5.29
CA MET A 409 -3.64 -14.38 -4.33
C MET A 409 -3.60 -13.59 -3.02
N LEU A 410 -4.76 -13.29 -2.45
CA LEU A 410 -4.92 -12.36 -1.33
C LEU A 410 -5.35 -13.07 -0.03
N ALA A 411 -5.14 -12.39 1.09
CA ALA A 411 -5.60 -12.83 2.40
C ALA A 411 -6.81 -12.02 2.92
N GLU A 412 -7.80 -12.74 3.45
CA GLU A 412 -8.90 -12.26 4.29
C GLU A 412 -8.39 -11.98 5.72
N ALA A 413 -9.00 -11.05 6.46
CA ALA A 413 -8.63 -10.80 7.85
C ALA A 413 -9.29 -11.82 8.78
N CYS A 414 -8.48 -12.59 9.50
CA CYS A 414 -8.96 -13.58 10.46
C CYS A 414 -9.07 -12.95 11.85
N LYS A 415 -10.24 -13.08 12.48
CA LYS A 415 -10.56 -12.41 13.76
C LYS A 415 -10.41 -13.29 15.00
N SER A 416 -10.40 -14.61 14.83
CA SER A 416 -10.28 -15.57 15.93
C SER A 416 -9.66 -16.89 15.45
N ILE A 417 -9.28 -17.75 16.39
CA ILE A 417 -8.68 -19.07 16.08
C ILE A 417 -9.74 -20.03 15.55
N GLU A 418 -10.94 -19.99 16.12
CA GLU A 418 -12.10 -20.80 15.75
C GLU A 418 -12.51 -20.51 14.31
N TYR A 419 -12.44 -19.25 13.88
CA TYR A 419 -12.67 -18.88 12.48
C TYR A 419 -11.63 -19.46 11.53
N ALA A 420 -10.35 -19.50 11.93
CA ALA A 420 -9.29 -20.13 11.14
C ALA A 420 -9.49 -21.64 11.00
N MET A 421 -9.75 -22.33 12.11
CA MET A 421 -10.00 -23.78 12.13
C MET A 421 -11.24 -24.13 11.29
N LYS A 422 -12.33 -23.38 11.41
CA LYS A 422 -13.56 -23.57 10.61
C LYS A 422 -13.36 -23.33 9.12
N LYS A 423 -12.46 -22.42 8.73
CA LYS A 423 -12.13 -22.13 7.32
C LYS A 423 -11.15 -23.12 6.70
N CYS A 424 -10.29 -23.74 7.51
CA CYS A 424 -9.28 -24.70 7.07
C CYS A 424 -9.47 -26.06 7.78
N PRO A 425 -10.58 -26.78 7.53
CA PRO A 425 -10.93 -28.02 8.24
C PRO A 425 -9.94 -29.17 8.00
N ASN A 426 -9.15 -29.10 6.92
CA ASN A 426 -8.16 -30.11 6.55
C ASN A 426 -6.79 -29.91 7.23
N GLY A 427 -6.66 -28.91 8.11
CA GLY A 427 -5.38 -28.39 8.56
C GLY A 427 -4.81 -27.33 7.62
N MET A 428 -3.91 -26.50 8.14
CA MET A 428 -3.38 -25.32 7.46
C MET A 428 -1.85 -25.24 7.55
N TYR A 429 -1.23 -24.57 6.58
CA TYR A 429 0.12 -24.07 6.72
C TYR A 429 0.07 -22.66 7.30
N ALA A 430 0.70 -22.49 8.46
CA ALA A 430 0.89 -21.21 9.10
C ALA A 430 2.30 -20.70 8.78
N GLU A 431 2.38 -19.57 8.08
CA GLU A 431 3.62 -18.90 7.69
C GLU A 431 3.78 -17.56 8.41
N ILE A 432 5.01 -17.19 8.73
CA ILE A 432 5.31 -15.86 9.29
C ILE A 432 4.86 -14.78 8.30
N LYS A 433 4.08 -13.81 8.80
CA LYS A 433 3.75 -12.63 8.01
C LYS A 433 4.90 -11.63 8.07
N TYR A 434 5.72 -11.63 7.03
CA TYR A 434 6.77 -10.65 6.82
C TYR A 434 6.19 -9.24 6.52
N ASP A 435 6.69 -8.19 7.19
CA ASP A 435 6.35 -6.76 6.93
C ASP A 435 7.29 -6.17 5.88
N GLY A 436 7.23 -6.74 4.67
CA GLY A 436 8.09 -6.39 3.54
C GLY A 436 7.36 -5.70 2.38
N GLU A 437 7.88 -5.89 1.17
CA GLU A 437 7.16 -5.59 -0.07
C GLU A 437 6.97 -6.86 -0.90
N ARG A 438 5.72 -7.26 -1.18
CA ARG A 438 5.46 -8.42 -2.05
C ARG A 438 5.98 -8.20 -3.47
N VAL A 439 6.78 -9.16 -3.93
CA VAL A 439 7.39 -9.21 -5.27
C VAL A 439 7.01 -10.53 -5.94
N GLN A 440 6.37 -10.44 -7.09
CA GLN A 440 6.20 -11.56 -8.00
C GLN A 440 7.37 -11.55 -8.99
N VAL A 441 8.17 -12.61 -8.97
CA VAL A 441 9.38 -12.76 -9.78
C VAL A 441 9.04 -13.56 -11.02
N HIS A 442 9.32 -13.00 -12.20
CA HIS A 442 9.22 -13.69 -13.48
C HIS A 442 10.62 -13.86 -14.08
N LYS A 443 10.97 -15.06 -14.54
CA LYS A 443 12.22 -15.37 -15.23
C LYS A 443 11.95 -16.10 -16.56
N ASN A 444 12.64 -15.74 -17.63
CA ASN A 444 12.66 -16.46 -18.91
C ASN A 444 14.08 -16.43 -19.50
N GLY A 445 14.79 -17.55 -19.44
CA GLY A 445 16.24 -17.56 -19.65
C GLY A 445 16.90 -16.59 -18.67
N ASP A 446 17.65 -15.63 -19.18
CA ASP A 446 18.33 -14.58 -18.40
C ASP A 446 17.51 -13.29 -18.22
N HIS A 447 16.28 -13.25 -18.75
CA HIS A 447 15.39 -12.10 -18.60
C HIS A 447 14.59 -12.19 -17.30
N PHE A 448 14.71 -11.16 -16.46
CA PHE A 448 14.01 -11.05 -15.18
C PHE A 448 13.05 -9.86 -15.17
N SER A 449 11.83 -10.09 -14.73
CA SER A 449 10.84 -9.06 -14.44
C SER A 449 10.32 -9.21 -13.01
N TYR A 450 10.18 -8.08 -12.31
CA TYR A 450 9.78 -8.06 -10.90
C TYR A 450 8.55 -7.17 -10.75
N PHE A 451 7.42 -7.75 -10.35
CA PHE A 451 6.16 -7.03 -10.20
C PHE A 451 5.78 -6.89 -8.73
N SER A 452 5.47 -5.67 -8.30
CA SER A 452 4.96 -5.40 -6.95
C SER A 452 3.56 -5.99 -6.76
N ARG A 453 3.06 -6.01 -5.52
CA ARG A 453 1.62 -6.25 -5.21
C ARG A 453 0.62 -5.49 -6.10
N SER A 454 0.99 -4.30 -6.58
CA SER A 454 0.16 -3.46 -7.46
C SER A 454 0.36 -3.74 -8.96
N LEU A 455 1.16 -4.77 -9.28
CA LEU A 455 1.54 -5.23 -10.61
C LEU A 455 2.32 -4.21 -11.44
N LYS A 456 2.84 -3.18 -10.75
CA LYS A 456 3.85 -2.25 -11.28
C LYS A 456 5.25 -2.84 -11.13
N PRO A 457 6.20 -2.55 -12.04
CA PRO A 457 7.60 -2.89 -11.88
C PRO A 457 8.18 -2.43 -10.54
N VAL A 458 8.96 -3.28 -9.89
CA VAL A 458 9.67 -2.96 -8.65
C VAL A 458 10.90 -2.11 -8.96
N LEU A 459 11.25 -1.17 -8.07
CA LEU A 459 12.38 -0.27 -8.28
C LEU A 459 13.71 -1.04 -8.32
N PRO A 460 14.59 -0.83 -9.32
CA PRO A 460 15.77 -1.66 -9.53
C PRO A 460 16.70 -1.79 -8.31
N HIS A 461 16.86 -0.76 -7.49
CA HIS A 461 17.73 -0.79 -6.29
C HIS A 461 17.31 -1.83 -5.22
N LYS A 462 16.07 -2.36 -5.31
CA LYS A 462 15.55 -3.41 -4.44
C LYS A 462 15.76 -4.82 -5.01
N VAL A 463 15.80 -4.97 -6.34
CA VAL A 463 15.69 -6.30 -6.99
C VAL A 463 16.80 -6.65 -7.98
N ALA A 464 17.61 -5.67 -8.44
CA ALA A 464 18.58 -5.89 -9.50
C ALA A 464 19.64 -6.96 -9.18
N HIS A 465 19.95 -7.17 -7.89
CA HIS A 465 20.91 -8.19 -7.44
C HIS A 465 20.38 -9.62 -7.54
N PHE A 466 19.05 -9.83 -7.53
CA PHE A 466 18.49 -11.19 -7.51
C PHE A 466 18.71 -11.94 -8.83
N LYS A 467 18.97 -11.24 -9.94
CA LYS A 467 19.35 -11.88 -11.22
C LYS A 467 20.58 -12.78 -11.09
N ASP A 468 21.49 -12.45 -10.16
CA ASP A 468 22.75 -13.16 -9.96
C ASP A 468 22.56 -14.37 -9.04
N PHE A 469 21.57 -14.31 -8.12
CA PHE A 469 21.28 -15.34 -7.10
C PHE A 469 20.17 -16.32 -7.49
N ILE A 470 19.12 -15.91 -8.22
CA ILE A 470 18.01 -16.79 -8.62
C ILE A 470 18.50 -17.99 -9.47
N PRO A 471 19.44 -17.84 -10.44
CA PRO A 471 19.98 -18.98 -11.17
C PRO A 471 20.74 -19.98 -10.29
N GLN A 472 21.37 -19.51 -9.20
CA GLN A 472 22.06 -20.35 -8.23
C GLN A 472 21.05 -21.07 -7.31
N ALA A 473 19.98 -20.38 -6.91
CA ALA A 473 18.92 -20.92 -6.07
C ALA A 473 18.01 -21.90 -6.82
N PHE A 474 17.87 -21.79 -8.13
CA PHE A 474 17.06 -22.70 -8.96
C PHE A 474 17.88 -23.31 -10.11
N PRO A 475 18.76 -24.29 -9.83
CA PRO A 475 19.49 -25.02 -10.86
C PRO A 475 18.52 -25.64 -11.88
N GLY A 476 18.71 -25.39 -13.17
CA GLY A 476 17.83 -25.89 -14.24
C GLY A 476 16.48 -25.16 -14.41
N GLY A 477 16.19 -24.14 -13.59
CA GLY A 477 15.00 -23.28 -13.74
C GLY A 477 15.14 -22.29 -14.90
N GLN A 478 14.81 -22.70 -16.12
CA GLN A 478 14.88 -21.85 -17.32
C GLN A 478 13.78 -20.78 -17.33
N SER A 479 12.54 -21.16 -17.04
CA SER A 479 11.41 -20.23 -16.91
C SER A 479 10.64 -20.47 -15.62
N MET A 480 10.21 -19.40 -14.94
CA MET A 480 9.46 -19.52 -13.69
C MET A 480 8.67 -18.26 -13.35
N ILE A 481 7.63 -18.44 -12.53
CA ILE A 481 6.93 -17.37 -11.81
C ILE A 481 6.88 -17.73 -10.32
N LEU A 482 7.54 -16.94 -9.48
CA LEU A 482 7.60 -17.11 -8.03
C LEU A 482 6.82 -15.99 -7.33
N ASP A 483 6.24 -16.30 -6.17
CA ASP A 483 5.59 -15.33 -5.28
C ASP A 483 6.42 -15.22 -3.98
N SER A 484 6.82 -14.00 -3.64
CA SER A 484 7.77 -13.76 -2.55
C SER A 484 7.54 -12.40 -1.86
N GLU A 485 8.12 -12.26 -0.67
CA GLU A 485 8.22 -10.97 0.02
C GLU A 485 9.70 -10.53 0.02
N VAL A 486 9.98 -9.29 -0.40
CA VAL A 486 11.32 -8.72 -0.31
C VAL A 486 11.48 -7.95 0.99
N LEU A 487 12.58 -8.18 1.70
CA LEU A 487 12.94 -7.55 2.97
C LEU A 487 14.41 -7.14 2.99
N LEU A 488 14.77 -6.29 3.95
CA LEU A 488 16.16 -5.98 4.27
C LEU A 488 16.54 -6.83 5.50
N ILE A 489 17.60 -7.63 5.42
CA ILE A 489 18.13 -8.45 6.52
C ILE A 489 19.46 -7.87 6.97
N ASP A 490 19.67 -7.77 8.28
CA ASP A 490 21.00 -7.52 8.84
C ASP A 490 21.85 -8.80 8.74
N ASN A 491 22.98 -8.73 8.03
CA ASN A 491 23.85 -9.89 7.80
C ASN A 491 24.49 -10.42 9.09
N LYS A 492 24.62 -9.59 10.14
CA LYS A 492 25.25 -9.99 11.41
C LYS A 492 24.34 -10.82 12.30
N THR A 493 23.05 -10.47 12.34
CA THR A 493 22.05 -11.15 13.17
C THR A 493 21.17 -12.12 12.40
N GLY A 494 21.16 -12.07 11.06
CA GLY A 494 20.24 -12.83 10.21
C GLY A 494 18.78 -12.38 10.30
N LYS A 495 18.47 -11.34 11.08
CA LYS A 495 17.10 -10.92 11.36
C LYS A 495 16.58 -9.92 10.32
N PRO A 496 15.29 -9.99 9.95
CA PRO A 496 14.66 -8.99 9.10
C PRO A 496 14.56 -7.64 9.84
N LEU A 497 14.82 -6.56 9.11
CA LEU A 497 14.70 -5.19 9.59
C LEU A 497 13.26 -4.67 9.38
N PRO A 498 12.79 -3.69 10.19
CA PRO A 498 11.42 -3.19 10.11
C PRO A 498 11.02 -2.60 8.75
N PHE A 499 9.71 -2.49 8.52
CA PHE A 499 9.14 -1.96 7.28
C PHE A 499 9.64 -0.55 6.92
N GLY A 500 9.73 -0.29 5.61
CA GLY A 500 10.20 0.98 5.06
C GLY A 500 11.72 1.17 5.09
N THR A 501 12.50 0.26 5.69
CA THR A 501 13.97 0.24 5.60
C THR A 501 14.48 0.01 4.17
N LEU A 502 13.68 -0.62 3.31
CA LEU A 502 13.92 -0.83 1.88
C LEU A 502 14.02 0.45 1.02
N GLY A 503 13.70 1.64 1.56
CA GLY A 503 13.90 2.90 0.85
C GLY A 503 15.39 3.24 0.68
N VAL A 504 15.80 3.74 -0.49
CA VAL A 504 17.21 4.01 -0.87
C VAL A 504 18.04 4.64 0.27
N HIS A 505 17.57 5.73 0.86
CA HIS A 505 18.28 6.46 1.90
C HIS A 505 18.33 5.72 3.25
N LYS A 506 17.34 4.86 3.54
CA LYS A 506 17.31 4.02 4.75
C LYS A 506 18.21 2.79 4.57
N LYS A 507 18.19 2.12 3.41
CA LYS A 507 19.15 1.05 3.07
C LYS A 507 20.60 1.52 3.22
N ALA A 508 20.91 2.73 2.76
CA ALA A 508 22.24 3.33 2.88
C ALA A 508 22.70 3.60 4.33
N ALA A 509 21.78 3.63 5.31
CA ALA A 509 22.13 3.77 6.74
C ALA A 509 22.53 2.43 7.39
N PHE A 510 22.17 1.29 6.79
CA PHE A 510 22.52 -0.05 7.26
C PHE A 510 23.63 -0.65 6.38
N GLN A 511 24.88 -0.34 6.71
CA GLN A 511 26.05 -0.77 5.91
C GLN A 511 26.15 -2.30 5.79
N ASP A 512 25.80 -3.01 6.86
CA ASP A 512 25.86 -4.47 6.95
C ASP A 512 24.53 -5.18 6.61
N ALA A 513 23.61 -4.54 5.89
CA ALA A 513 22.31 -5.14 5.56
C ALA A 513 22.13 -5.43 4.06
N ASN A 514 21.63 -6.63 3.76
CA ASN A 514 21.36 -7.10 2.41
C ASN A 514 19.86 -7.16 2.11
N VAL A 515 19.50 -6.97 0.85
CA VAL A 515 18.14 -7.30 0.40
C VAL A 515 18.04 -8.81 0.24
N CYS A 516 17.03 -9.39 0.86
CA CYS A 516 16.70 -10.81 0.83
C CYS A 516 15.26 -11.01 0.35
N LEU A 517 15.02 -12.15 -0.29
CA LEU A 517 13.76 -12.53 -0.91
C LEU A 517 13.26 -13.83 -0.27
N PHE A 518 12.12 -13.76 0.41
CA PHE A 518 11.47 -14.91 1.06
C PHE A 518 10.44 -15.50 0.10
N VAL A 519 10.78 -16.62 -0.54
CA VAL A 519 9.91 -17.33 -1.50
C VAL A 519 8.85 -18.13 -0.73
N PHE A 520 7.58 -17.92 -1.06
CA PHE A 520 6.47 -18.59 -0.38
C PHE A 520 5.50 -19.35 -1.30
N ASP A 521 5.54 -19.14 -2.62
CA ASP A 521 4.77 -19.92 -3.59
C ASP A 521 5.44 -19.97 -4.98
N CYS A 522 5.10 -20.99 -5.78
CA CYS A 522 5.56 -21.17 -7.17
C CYS A 522 4.34 -21.36 -8.08
N ILE A 523 4.16 -20.43 -9.01
CA ILE A 523 2.96 -20.30 -9.85
C ILE A 523 3.16 -20.99 -11.22
N TYR A 524 4.40 -21.03 -11.70
CA TYR A 524 4.78 -21.56 -13.01
C TYR A 524 6.25 -21.97 -13.02
N PHE A 525 6.60 -23.06 -13.70
CA PHE A 525 7.98 -23.52 -13.85
C PHE A 525 8.17 -24.32 -15.15
N ASN A 526 9.25 -24.03 -15.90
CA ASN A 526 9.70 -24.72 -17.11
C ASN A 526 8.55 -25.15 -18.07
N GLY A 527 7.74 -24.20 -18.52
CA GLY A 527 6.62 -24.45 -19.45
C GLY A 527 5.28 -24.73 -18.76
N ILE A 528 5.29 -25.18 -17.50
CA ILE A 528 4.12 -25.75 -16.81
C ILE A 528 3.56 -24.76 -15.80
N SER A 529 2.24 -24.51 -15.84
CA SER A 529 1.55 -23.80 -14.77
C SER A 529 1.28 -24.73 -13.58
N LEU A 530 1.53 -24.23 -12.38
CA LEU A 530 1.29 -24.94 -11.13
C LEU A 530 0.04 -24.44 -10.40
N MET A 531 -0.69 -23.45 -10.94
CA MET A 531 -1.83 -22.80 -10.26
C MET A 531 -2.93 -23.79 -9.85
N ASP A 532 -3.19 -24.78 -10.70
CA ASP A 532 -4.22 -25.79 -10.49
C ASP A 532 -3.78 -26.92 -9.53
N ARG A 533 -2.51 -26.94 -9.11
CA ARG A 533 -2.01 -27.90 -8.11
C ARG A 533 -2.25 -27.39 -6.69
N PRO A 534 -2.59 -28.26 -5.72
CA PRO A 534 -2.70 -27.89 -4.31
C PRO A 534 -1.41 -27.29 -3.73
N LEU A 535 -1.54 -26.43 -2.73
CA LEU A 535 -0.41 -25.75 -2.09
C LEU A 535 0.64 -26.73 -1.52
N CYS A 536 0.23 -27.88 -0.99
CA CYS A 536 1.17 -28.91 -0.52
C CYS A 536 2.08 -29.43 -1.65
N GLU A 537 1.57 -29.61 -2.87
CA GLU A 537 2.37 -29.97 -4.04
C GLU A 537 3.26 -28.82 -4.51
N ARG A 538 2.72 -27.59 -4.60
CA ARG A 538 3.51 -26.41 -5.01
C ARG A 538 4.65 -26.12 -4.04
N ARG A 539 4.42 -26.34 -2.74
CA ARG A 539 5.44 -26.13 -1.70
C ARG A 539 6.45 -27.27 -1.64
N LYS A 540 6.03 -28.52 -1.84
CA LYS A 540 6.96 -29.63 -2.06
C LYS A 540 7.84 -29.36 -3.29
N PHE A 541 7.24 -28.95 -4.41
CA PHE A 541 7.96 -28.58 -5.62
C PHE A 541 9.01 -27.48 -5.37
N LEU A 542 8.67 -26.46 -4.57
CA LEU A 542 9.65 -25.44 -4.13
C LEU A 542 10.83 -26.06 -3.37
N HIS A 543 10.58 -26.93 -2.38
CA HIS A 543 11.66 -27.58 -1.63
C HIS A 543 12.51 -28.54 -2.49
N ASP A 544 11.89 -29.22 -3.45
CA ASP A 544 12.57 -30.17 -4.34
C ASP A 544 13.42 -29.46 -5.43
N ASN A 545 13.17 -28.17 -5.73
CA ASN A 545 13.79 -27.44 -6.86
C ASN A 545 14.52 -26.13 -6.47
N MET A 546 14.45 -25.69 -5.20
CA MET A 546 15.11 -24.48 -4.71
C MET A 546 16.15 -24.79 -3.63
N VAL A 547 17.33 -24.21 -3.79
CA VAL A 547 18.41 -24.19 -2.78
C VAL A 547 18.41 -22.82 -2.11
N GLU A 548 18.42 -22.78 -0.79
CA GLU A 548 18.53 -21.52 -0.04
C GLU A 548 19.92 -20.90 -0.20
N ILE A 549 19.95 -19.58 -0.37
CA ILE A 549 21.17 -18.77 -0.38
C ILE A 549 21.09 -17.83 0.84
N PRO A 550 21.92 -18.05 1.87
CA PRO A 550 21.88 -17.28 3.12
C PRO A 550 21.84 -15.77 2.90
N ASN A 551 20.94 -15.09 3.62
CA ASN A 551 20.70 -13.64 3.53
C ASN A 551 20.37 -13.10 2.12
N ARG A 552 19.98 -13.98 1.16
CA ARG A 552 19.65 -13.60 -0.23
C ARG A 552 18.33 -14.18 -0.73
N ILE A 553 18.18 -15.49 -0.71
CA ILE A 553 16.97 -16.19 -1.17
C ILE A 553 16.69 -17.31 -0.17
N LEU A 554 15.60 -17.17 0.57
CA LEU A 554 15.19 -18.07 1.64
C LEU A 554 13.75 -18.54 1.38
N PHE A 555 13.37 -19.68 1.93
CA PHE A 555 11.97 -20.07 2.03
C PHE A 555 11.27 -19.22 3.10
N SER A 556 9.94 -19.05 2.99
CA SER A 556 9.16 -18.59 4.15
C SER A 556 9.17 -19.65 5.27
N GLU A 557 9.40 -19.23 6.52
CA GLU A 557 9.23 -20.10 7.69
C GLU A 557 7.76 -20.50 7.80
N MET A 558 7.51 -21.81 7.81
CA MET A 558 6.17 -22.39 7.81
C MET A 558 6.09 -23.56 8.80
N LYS A 559 4.93 -23.74 9.44
CA LYS A 559 4.58 -24.96 10.18
C LYS A 559 3.26 -25.50 9.66
N HIS A 560 3.14 -26.82 9.61
CA HIS A 560 1.84 -27.47 9.44
C HIS A 560 1.09 -27.46 10.78
N VAL A 561 -0.16 -26.98 10.77
CA VAL A 561 -0.99 -26.77 11.96
C VAL A 561 -2.33 -27.47 11.74
N THR A 562 -2.62 -28.45 12.61
CA THR A 562 -3.87 -29.24 12.56
C THR A 562 -4.74 -29.09 13.81
N LYS A 563 -4.24 -28.44 14.86
CA LYS A 563 -4.92 -28.22 16.14
C LYS A 563 -5.01 -26.73 16.49
N ALA A 564 -6.06 -26.33 17.19
CA ALA A 564 -6.25 -24.96 17.65
C ALA A 564 -5.16 -24.49 18.64
N SER A 565 -4.71 -25.39 19.52
CA SER A 565 -3.60 -25.15 20.47
C SER A 565 -2.31 -24.70 19.75
N ASP A 566 -1.92 -25.44 18.72
CA ASP A 566 -0.70 -25.20 17.95
C ASP A 566 -0.73 -23.85 17.21
N LEU A 567 -1.93 -23.40 16.81
CA LEU A 567 -2.14 -22.09 16.22
C LEU A 567 -2.04 -20.99 17.29
N ALA A 568 -2.63 -21.20 18.48
CA ALA A 568 -2.57 -20.28 19.61
C ALA A 568 -1.14 -20.04 20.10
N ASP A 569 -0.36 -21.11 20.26
CA ASP A 569 1.06 -21.07 20.61
C ASP A 569 1.88 -20.30 19.58
N MET A 570 1.63 -20.55 18.28
CA MET A 570 2.33 -19.84 17.21
C MET A 570 2.00 -18.35 17.16
N ILE A 571 0.72 -17.99 17.28
CA ILE A 571 0.28 -16.59 17.35
C ILE A 571 0.98 -15.90 18.52
N THR A 572 1.01 -16.55 19.68
CA THR A 572 1.68 -16.06 20.90
C THR A 572 3.19 -15.88 20.70
N ARG A 573 3.88 -16.86 20.10
CA ARG A 573 5.32 -16.76 19.75
C ARG A 573 5.59 -15.58 18.81
N VAL A 574 4.84 -15.47 17.72
CA VAL A 574 5.02 -14.44 16.69
C VAL A 574 4.78 -13.03 17.23
N ILE A 575 3.76 -12.85 18.08
CA ILE A 575 3.50 -11.57 18.75
C ILE A 575 4.63 -11.24 19.74
N ARG A 576 5.11 -12.22 20.52
CA ARG A 576 6.23 -12.04 21.46
C ARG A 576 7.55 -11.68 20.78
N GLU A 577 7.80 -12.23 19.59
CA GLU A 577 8.95 -11.89 18.74
C GLU A 577 8.82 -10.52 18.03
N GLY A 578 7.68 -9.83 18.18
CA GLY A 578 7.45 -8.51 17.57
C GLY A 578 7.20 -8.55 16.06
N LEU A 579 6.81 -9.72 15.53
CA LEU A 579 6.54 -9.92 14.11
C LEU A 579 5.09 -9.49 13.77
N GLU A 580 4.80 -9.20 12.49
CA GLU A 580 3.53 -8.58 12.07
C GLU A 580 2.30 -9.49 12.26
N GLY A 581 2.50 -10.81 12.36
CA GLY A 581 1.46 -11.82 12.49
C GLY A 581 1.72 -13.07 11.65
N LEU A 582 0.64 -13.75 11.25
CA LEU A 582 0.69 -14.98 10.45
C LEU A 582 -0.13 -14.86 9.16
N VAL A 583 0.26 -15.62 8.14
CA VAL A 583 -0.57 -15.97 6.99
C VAL A 583 -0.89 -17.46 7.07
N LEU A 584 -2.18 -17.78 7.14
CA LEU A 584 -2.66 -19.16 7.19
C LEU A 584 -3.20 -19.53 5.80
N LYS A 585 -2.78 -20.68 5.29
CA LYS A 585 -3.13 -21.18 3.95
C LYS A 585 -3.68 -22.61 4.10
N ASP A 586 -4.83 -22.92 3.48
CA ASP A 586 -5.39 -24.27 3.49
C ASP A 586 -4.44 -25.26 2.78
N THR A 587 -4.35 -26.48 3.31
CA THR A 587 -3.43 -27.52 2.81
C THR A 587 -3.97 -28.24 1.58
N LYS A 588 -5.29 -28.36 1.43
CA LYS A 588 -5.95 -29.15 0.38
C LYS A 588 -7.08 -28.40 -0.30
N ALA A 589 -7.30 -28.68 -1.58
CA ALA A 589 -8.58 -28.39 -2.21
C ALA A 589 -9.63 -29.37 -1.65
N SER A 590 -10.70 -28.87 -1.04
CA SER A 590 -11.77 -29.74 -0.56
C SER A 590 -12.56 -30.31 -1.75
N SER A 591 -12.62 -31.65 -1.86
CA SER A 591 -13.30 -32.34 -2.97
C SER A 591 -14.81 -32.51 -2.75
N HIS A 592 -15.37 -31.90 -1.71
CA HIS A 592 -16.76 -32.13 -1.30
C HIS A 592 -17.51 -30.93 -0.71
N SER A 593 -17.00 -29.71 -0.89
CA SER A 593 -17.76 -28.49 -0.57
C SER A 593 -17.32 -27.32 -1.43
N LEU A 594 -18.05 -26.21 -1.34
CA LEU A 594 -17.99 -25.01 -2.20
C LEU A 594 -16.69 -24.16 -2.04
N CYS A 595 -15.60 -24.77 -1.57
CA CYS A 595 -14.35 -24.13 -1.15
C CYS A 595 -13.12 -24.73 -1.85
N THR A 596 -12.59 -24.00 -2.84
CA THR A 596 -11.41 -24.30 -3.67
C THR A 596 -10.05 -24.09 -2.95
N GLY A 597 -9.99 -24.37 -1.64
CA GLY A 597 -9.00 -23.81 -0.70
C GLY A 597 -7.51 -23.98 -1.02
N GLY A 598 -7.11 -25.05 -1.72
CA GLY A 598 -5.69 -25.38 -1.95
C GLY A 598 -5.05 -24.77 -3.20
N ASN A 599 -5.82 -24.33 -4.18
CA ASN A 599 -5.31 -23.87 -5.49
C ASN A 599 -4.72 -22.46 -5.40
N TYR A 600 -3.82 -22.09 -6.32
CA TYR A 600 -3.41 -20.69 -6.45
C TYR A 600 -4.47 -19.95 -7.26
N GLU A 601 -5.31 -19.15 -6.61
CA GLU A 601 -6.42 -18.47 -7.28
C GLU A 601 -6.16 -16.96 -7.44
N PRO A 602 -5.79 -16.49 -8.65
CA PRO A 602 -5.38 -15.11 -8.86
C PRO A 602 -6.43 -14.10 -8.40
N GLY A 603 -6.00 -13.14 -7.58
CA GLY A 603 -6.83 -12.05 -7.05
C GLY A 603 -7.94 -12.42 -6.05
N LYS A 604 -8.19 -13.71 -5.77
CA LYS A 604 -9.18 -14.14 -4.76
C LYS A 604 -8.61 -14.04 -3.33
N ARG A 605 -9.48 -13.99 -2.31
CA ARG A 605 -9.13 -13.81 -0.89
C ARG A 605 -9.29 -15.10 -0.08
N HIS A 606 -8.60 -16.18 -0.46
CA HIS A 606 -8.76 -17.49 0.18
C HIS A 606 -7.73 -17.79 1.27
N TRP A 607 -6.58 -17.10 1.30
CA TRP A 607 -5.70 -17.16 2.46
C TRP A 607 -6.30 -16.36 3.63
N LEU A 608 -5.86 -16.66 4.84
CA LEU A 608 -6.18 -15.89 6.04
C LEU A 608 -4.94 -15.13 6.51
N LYS A 609 -5.12 -13.96 7.11
CA LYS A 609 -4.06 -13.25 7.85
C LYS A 609 -4.52 -13.00 9.28
N VAL A 610 -3.72 -13.47 10.24
CA VAL A 610 -3.89 -13.17 11.66
C VAL A 610 -2.92 -12.07 12.04
N LYS A 611 -3.37 -11.13 12.87
CA LYS A 611 -2.57 -10.06 13.43
C LYS A 611 -3.07 -9.69 14.83
N LYS A 612 -2.20 -9.06 15.62
CA LYS A 612 -2.55 -8.44 16.91
C LYS A 612 -3.80 -7.55 16.82
N ASP A 613 -3.93 -6.74 15.75
CA ASP A 613 -5.05 -5.81 15.57
C ASP A 613 -6.39 -6.45 15.14
N TYR A 614 -6.46 -7.76 14.89
CA TYR A 614 -7.71 -8.44 14.50
C TYR A 614 -8.26 -9.39 15.55
N LEU A 615 -7.43 -9.85 16.49
CA LEU A 615 -7.81 -10.82 17.50
C LEU A 615 -8.73 -10.19 18.55
N ASN A 616 -9.70 -10.98 19.04
CA ASN A 616 -10.67 -10.60 20.06
C ASN A 616 -11.37 -9.27 19.73
N GLU A 617 -11.88 -9.16 18.50
CA GLU A 617 -12.55 -7.96 17.94
C GLU A 617 -11.69 -6.68 17.92
N GLY A 618 -10.37 -6.82 18.05
CA GLY A 618 -9.44 -5.69 18.16
C GLY A 618 -9.16 -5.26 19.60
N ALA A 619 -9.64 -5.99 20.61
CA ALA A 619 -9.30 -5.73 22.02
C ALA A 619 -7.80 -5.87 22.33
N MET A 620 -7.05 -6.58 21.48
CA MET A 620 -5.58 -6.68 21.57
C MET A 620 -4.83 -5.60 20.79
N ALA A 621 -5.53 -4.70 20.08
CA ALA A 621 -4.91 -3.66 19.27
C ALA A 621 -4.41 -2.48 20.12
N ASP A 622 -3.44 -1.74 19.59
CA ASP A 622 -2.96 -0.51 20.23
C ASP A 622 -3.99 0.61 20.03
N THR A 623 -4.53 1.15 21.13
CA THR A 623 -5.59 2.17 21.14
C THR A 623 -5.16 3.43 21.89
N ALA A 624 -5.69 4.58 21.46
CA ALA A 624 -5.60 5.85 22.19
C ALA A 624 -6.92 6.61 22.09
N ASP A 625 -7.38 7.18 23.21
CA ASP A 625 -8.56 8.02 23.27
C ASP A 625 -8.15 9.46 22.91
N LEU A 626 -8.48 9.91 21.70
CA LEU A 626 -8.00 11.19 21.15
C LEU A 626 -9.14 12.18 20.91
N VAL A 627 -8.85 13.46 21.08
CA VAL A 627 -9.81 14.56 20.87
C VAL A 627 -9.85 14.95 19.39
N VAL A 628 -11.04 15.21 18.86
CA VAL A 628 -11.23 15.78 17.52
C VAL A 628 -10.82 17.25 17.53
N LEU A 629 -9.77 17.61 16.80
CA LEU A 629 -9.25 18.99 16.73
C LEU A 629 -9.68 19.73 15.45
N GLY A 630 -10.09 19.02 14.40
CA GLY A 630 -10.49 19.64 13.14
C GLY A 630 -10.84 18.60 12.08
N ALA A 631 -11.17 19.05 10.86
CA ALA A 631 -11.56 18.18 9.76
C ALA A 631 -11.07 18.64 8.39
N PHE A 632 -11.06 17.72 7.43
CA PHE A 632 -10.78 17.95 6.02
C PHE A 632 -11.95 17.45 5.18
N TYR A 633 -12.16 18.08 4.03
CA TYR A 633 -13.10 17.58 3.03
C TYR A 633 -12.69 16.19 2.52
N GLY A 634 -13.70 15.36 2.25
CA GLY A 634 -13.51 14.12 1.51
C GLY A 634 -13.30 14.34 0.01
N GLN A 635 -13.16 13.23 -0.72
CA GLN A 635 -13.06 13.21 -2.18
C GLN A 635 -14.05 12.19 -2.75
N GLY A 636 -14.41 12.33 -4.03
CA GLY A 636 -15.32 11.38 -4.69
C GLY A 636 -16.73 11.45 -4.10
N SER A 637 -17.29 10.31 -3.67
CA SER A 637 -18.62 10.24 -3.05
C SER A 637 -18.74 10.92 -1.68
N LYS A 638 -17.60 11.20 -1.03
CA LYS A 638 -17.55 11.94 0.25
C LYS A 638 -17.06 13.39 0.08
N GLY A 639 -17.00 13.89 -1.16
CA GLY A 639 -16.75 15.31 -1.44
C GLY A 639 -17.82 16.21 -0.83
N GLY A 640 -17.47 17.45 -0.52
CA GLY A 640 -18.35 18.41 0.17
C GLY A 640 -18.59 18.13 1.66
N MET A 641 -18.29 16.94 2.17
CA MET A 641 -18.45 16.56 3.58
C MET A 641 -17.12 16.50 4.34
N MET A 642 -17.15 16.79 5.63
CA MET A 642 -16.06 16.51 6.58
C MET A 642 -15.92 14.99 6.73
N SER A 643 -14.92 14.40 6.06
CA SER A 643 -14.74 12.93 6.01
C SER A 643 -13.42 12.44 6.58
N ILE A 644 -12.51 13.35 6.94
CA ILE A 644 -11.22 13.03 7.53
C ILE A 644 -11.04 13.96 8.72
N PHE A 645 -10.81 13.40 9.90
CA PHE A 645 -10.71 14.15 11.15
C PHE A 645 -9.25 14.21 11.62
N LEU A 646 -8.86 15.35 12.16
CA LEU A 646 -7.55 15.59 12.76
C LEU A 646 -7.65 15.27 14.25
N MET A 647 -6.97 14.20 14.67
CA MET A 647 -7.00 13.70 16.04
C MET A 647 -5.77 14.18 16.80
N GLY A 648 -5.94 14.52 18.08
CA GLY A 648 -4.84 14.97 18.93
C GLY A 648 -5.02 14.74 20.42
N CYS A 649 -3.99 15.08 21.17
CA CYS A 649 -3.89 14.93 22.61
C CYS A 649 -3.53 16.28 23.27
N TYR A 650 -3.93 16.45 24.53
CA TYR A 650 -3.48 17.59 25.33
C TYR A 650 -2.04 17.37 25.83
N ASP A 651 -1.22 18.43 25.83
CA ASP A 651 0.06 18.45 26.53
C ASP A 651 -0.02 19.35 27.77
N PRO A 652 -0.08 18.78 28.99
CA PRO A 652 -0.10 19.54 30.23
C PRO A 652 1.15 20.40 30.46
N LYS A 653 2.28 20.13 29.79
CA LYS A 653 3.54 20.86 30.01
C LYS A 653 3.64 22.16 29.19
N SER A 654 3.01 22.20 28.02
CA SER A 654 2.98 23.40 27.15
C SER A 654 1.60 24.06 27.07
N GLU A 655 0.62 23.53 27.79
CA GLU A 655 -0.80 23.96 27.82
C GLU A 655 -1.43 24.05 26.42
N LYS A 656 -1.00 23.16 25.52
CA LYS A 656 -1.37 23.17 24.10
C LYS A 656 -1.82 21.80 23.62
N TRP A 657 -2.60 21.84 22.55
CA TRP A 657 -3.06 20.67 21.84
C TRP A 657 -2.02 20.24 20.80
N CYS A 658 -1.67 18.95 20.82
CA CYS A 658 -0.72 18.35 19.88
C CYS A 658 -1.45 17.40 18.93
N THR A 659 -1.10 17.46 17.65
CA THR A 659 -1.64 16.55 16.62
C THR A 659 -0.96 15.19 16.70
N VAL A 660 -1.75 14.12 16.58
CA VAL A 660 -1.29 12.72 16.64
C VAL A 660 -1.51 12.00 15.32
N THR A 661 -2.70 12.10 14.72
CA THR A 661 -2.99 11.41 13.45
C THR A 661 -4.17 12.01 12.68
N LYS A 662 -4.37 11.58 11.43
CA LYS A 662 -5.57 11.82 10.64
C LYS A 662 -6.37 10.54 10.51
N CYS A 663 -7.63 10.55 10.94
CA CYS A 663 -8.53 9.39 10.85
C CYS A 663 -9.62 9.62 9.80
N SER A 664 -9.87 8.63 8.93
CA SER A 664 -10.93 8.67 7.91
C SER A 664 -11.76 7.39 7.80
N GLY A 665 -11.39 6.35 8.54
CA GLY A 665 -12.08 5.06 8.58
C GLY A 665 -12.59 4.75 9.98
N GLY A 666 -13.68 4.01 10.08
CA GLY A 666 -14.33 3.66 11.34
C GLY A 666 -15.82 3.98 11.34
N HIS A 667 -16.18 5.16 10.84
CA HIS A 667 -17.57 5.59 10.71
C HIS A 667 -18.22 5.00 9.44
N ASP A 668 -19.47 4.54 9.59
CA ASP A 668 -20.35 4.30 8.45
C ASP A 668 -20.89 5.62 7.86
N ASP A 669 -21.60 5.54 6.73
CA ASP A 669 -22.06 6.74 6.02
C ASP A 669 -23.20 7.46 6.77
N ALA A 670 -23.98 6.75 7.58
CA ALA A 670 -25.04 7.35 8.41
C ALA A 670 -24.45 8.15 9.58
N THR A 671 -23.48 7.58 10.29
CA THR A 671 -22.69 8.26 11.33
C THR A 671 -21.96 9.46 10.74
N LEU A 672 -21.37 9.31 9.55
CA LEU A 672 -20.63 10.42 8.93
C LEU A 672 -21.55 11.58 8.53
N ALA A 673 -22.78 11.29 8.07
CA ALA A 673 -23.79 12.32 7.82
C ALA A 673 -24.21 13.03 9.12
N ARG A 674 -24.47 12.28 10.19
CA ARG A 674 -24.79 12.80 11.53
C ARG A 674 -23.69 13.71 12.09
N LEU A 675 -22.42 13.33 11.90
CA LEU A 675 -21.27 14.13 12.33
C LEU A 675 -21.15 15.48 11.58
N GLN A 676 -21.80 15.68 10.44
CA GLN A 676 -21.82 16.99 9.78
C GLN A 676 -22.66 18.03 10.54
N THR A 677 -23.64 17.58 11.34
CA THR A 677 -24.54 18.45 12.11
C THR A 677 -24.18 18.54 13.59
N GLU A 678 -23.52 17.53 14.16
CA GLU A 678 -23.17 17.50 15.59
C GLU A 678 -21.81 18.16 15.90
N LEU A 679 -20.86 18.17 14.97
CA LEU A 679 -19.54 18.75 15.18
C LEU A 679 -19.56 20.25 14.91
N ASP A 680 -19.51 21.07 15.97
CA ASP A 680 -19.25 22.50 15.85
C ASP A 680 -17.83 22.74 15.31
N MET A 681 -17.75 23.29 14.10
CA MET A 681 -16.56 23.30 13.25
C MET A 681 -16.49 24.60 12.44
N VAL A 682 -15.48 25.42 12.73
CA VAL A 682 -15.22 26.69 12.03
C VAL A 682 -14.39 26.42 10.78
N LYS A 683 -14.90 26.82 9.62
CA LYS A 683 -14.16 26.71 8.35
C LYS A 683 -13.01 27.72 8.30
N ILE A 684 -11.79 27.20 8.16
CA ILE A 684 -10.56 27.98 8.02
C ILE A 684 -9.86 27.79 6.67
N SER A 685 -10.27 26.83 5.85
CA SER A 685 -9.74 26.57 4.49
C SER A 685 -8.20 26.49 4.41
N LYS A 686 -7.57 25.87 5.41
CA LYS A 686 -6.11 25.70 5.55
C LYS A 686 -5.31 27.02 5.67
N ASP A 687 -5.97 28.13 6.01
CA ASP A 687 -5.36 29.45 6.18
C ASP A 687 -4.46 29.50 7.44
N PRO A 688 -3.14 29.79 7.31
CA PRO A 688 -2.23 29.90 8.45
C PRO A 688 -2.64 30.95 9.49
N SER A 689 -3.28 32.05 9.05
CA SER A 689 -3.65 33.16 9.93
C SER A 689 -4.80 32.84 10.88
N LYS A 690 -5.59 31.81 10.54
CA LYS A 690 -6.77 31.36 11.29
C LYS A 690 -6.49 30.17 12.21
N ILE A 691 -5.24 29.71 12.29
CA ILE A 691 -4.83 28.65 13.22
C ILE A 691 -4.79 29.21 14.66
N PRO A 692 -5.59 28.67 15.61
CA PRO A 692 -5.61 29.13 16.99
C PRO A 692 -4.29 28.88 17.71
N ARG A 693 -3.91 29.82 18.60
CA ARG A 693 -2.67 29.74 19.40
C ARG A 693 -2.58 28.54 20.35
N TRP A 694 -3.73 27.92 20.67
CA TRP A 694 -3.80 26.71 21.49
C TRP A 694 -3.38 25.44 20.75
N LEU A 695 -3.29 25.47 19.41
CA LEU A 695 -2.96 24.31 18.58
C LEU A 695 -1.50 24.34 18.11
N LYS A 696 -0.71 23.34 18.50
CA LYS A 696 0.63 23.08 17.95
C LYS A 696 0.47 22.19 16.71
N ILE A 697 0.61 22.74 15.51
CA ILE A 697 0.38 22.01 14.25
C ILE A 697 1.36 22.40 13.14
N ASN A 698 1.82 21.41 12.38
CA ASN A 698 2.69 21.58 11.21
C ASN A 698 1.89 21.92 9.95
N LYS A 699 2.45 22.76 9.07
CA LYS A 699 1.80 23.31 7.85
C LYS A 699 1.13 22.25 6.95
N ILE A 700 1.71 21.05 6.87
CA ILE A 700 1.19 19.93 6.08
C ILE A 700 -0.17 19.40 6.57
N TYR A 701 -0.56 19.68 7.82
CA TYR A 701 -1.79 19.21 8.45
C TYR A 701 -2.82 20.31 8.70
N TYR A 702 -2.61 21.54 8.22
CA TYR A 702 -3.61 22.61 8.37
C TYR A 702 -4.97 22.15 7.81
N PRO A 703 -6.02 22.09 8.64
CA PRO A 703 -7.29 21.48 8.26
C PRO A 703 -8.18 22.46 7.49
N ASP A 704 -9.24 21.94 6.87
CA ASP A 704 -10.28 22.79 6.25
C ASP A 704 -11.18 23.41 7.32
N PHE A 705 -11.40 22.69 8.42
CA PHE A 705 -12.21 23.07 9.56
C PHE A 705 -11.47 22.83 10.87
N ILE A 706 -11.78 23.63 11.89
CA ILE A 706 -11.20 23.52 13.24
C ILE A 706 -12.31 23.64 14.29
N VAL A 707 -12.20 22.90 15.38
CA VAL A 707 -13.14 23.07 16.50
C VAL A 707 -12.93 24.45 17.15
N PRO A 708 -13.99 25.20 17.51
CA PRO A 708 -13.82 26.50 18.16
C PRO A 708 -13.26 26.36 19.59
N ASP A 709 -13.71 25.35 20.34
CA ASP A 709 -13.21 25.01 21.68
C ASP A 709 -12.88 23.51 21.76
N PRO A 710 -11.59 23.10 21.81
CA PRO A 710 -11.19 21.70 21.91
C PRO A 710 -11.57 21.06 23.25
N LYS A 711 -11.93 21.84 24.28
CA LYS A 711 -12.44 21.30 25.56
C LYS A 711 -13.89 20.82 25.48
N LYS A 712 -14.62 21.18 24.42
CA LYS A 712 -15.99 20.71 24.13
C LYS A 712 -16.04 19.72 22.97
N ALA A 713 -14.90 19.43 22.35
CA ALA A 713 -14.82 18.49 21.25
C ALA A 713 -14.93 17.05 21.75
N PRO A 714 -15.54 16.14 20.96
CA PRO A 714 -15.72 14.75 21.37
C PRO A 714 -14.38 13.99 21.40
N VAL A 715 -14.33 12.98 22.26
CA VAL A 715 -13.23 12.02 22.37
C VAL A 715 -13.59 10.77 21.58
N TRP A 716 -12.69 10.32 20.71
CA TRP A 716 -12.86 9.08 19.95
C TRP A 716 -11.73 8.10 20.26
N GLU A 717 -12.09 6.84 20.41
CA GLU A 717 -11.14 5.75 20.55
C GLU A 717 -10.56 5.43 19.17
N ILE A 718 -9.27 5.72 19.00
CA ILE A 718 -8.54 5.51 17.76
C ILE A 718 -7.62 4.29 17.91
N THR A 719 -7.89 3.26 17.12
CA THR A 719 -7.10 2.03 17.04
C THR A 719 -6.17 2.07 15.83
N GLY A 720 -4.96 1.51 15.98
CA GLY A 720 -4.03 1.31 14.87
C GLY A 720 -3.39 -0.07 14.89
N ALA A 721 -2.52 -0.30 13.89
CA ALA A 721 -1.68 -1.48 13.84
C ALA A 721 -0.46 -1.37 14.77
N GLU A 722 0.07 -0.15 14.95
CA GLU A 722 1.19 0.17 15.86
C GLU A 722 1.25 1.69 16.11
N PHE A 723 1.88 2.09 17.21
CA PHE A 723 2.40 3.45 17.37
C PHE A 723 3.75 3.61 16.65
N SER A 724 3.84 4.64 15.81
CA SER A 724 4.99 4.95 14.95
C SER A 724 5.55 6.33 15.28
N LYS A 725 6.79 6.62 14.88
CA LYS A 725 7.42 7.93 15.10
C LYS A 725 7.83 8.60 13.78
N ALA A 726 7.26 9.78 13.51
CA ALA A 726 7.53 10.63 12.36
C ALA A 726 7.38 12.12 12.74
N GLU A 727 8.34 12.97 12.35
CA GLU A 727 8.39 14.41 12.68
C GLU A 727 7.22 15.24 12.15
N ALA A 728 6.40 14.64 11.27
CA ALA A 728 5.20 15.24 10.71
C ALA A 728 4.18 15.66 11.79
N HIS A 729 4.01 14.85 12.84
CA HIS A 729 3.04 15.09 13.92
C HIS A 729 3.69 15.72 15.16
N THR A 730 2.92 16.55 15.87
CA THR A 730 3.47 17.47 16.88
C THR A 730 3.47 16.93 18.31
N ALA A 731 2.83 15.78 18.54
CA ALA A 731 2.87 14.98 19.76
C ALA A 731 4.20 14.20 19.88
N ASP A 732 5.31 14.93 19.99
CA ASP A 732 6.70 14.41 20.01
C ASP A 732 7.03 13.46 18.84
N GLY A 733 6.37 13.67 17.70
CA GLY A 733 6.47 12.83 16.51
C GLY A 733 5.70 11.52 16.58
N ILE A 734 4.96 11.22 17.66
CA ILE A 734 4.18 9.98 17.76
C ILE A 734 2.94 10.06 16.87
N SER A 735 2.69 9.00 16.10
CA SER A 735 1.51 8.85 15.26
C SER A 735 1.05 7.40 15.16
N ILE A 736 -0.19 7.17 14.75
CA ILE A 736 -0.82 5.84 14.70
C ILE A 736 -0.79 5.32 13.25
N ARG A 737 -0.24 4.11 13.01
CA ARG A 737 -0.23 3.47 11.67
C ARG A 737 -1.59 2.82 11.40
N PHE A 738 -2.18 3.14 10.24
CA PHE A 738 -3.52 2.71 9.81
C PHE A 738 -4.65 3.03 10.82
N PRO A 739 -4.80 4.31 11.23
CA PRO A 739 -5.73 4.71 12.28
C PRO A 739 -7.19 4.51 11.87
N ARG A 740 -8.01 4.02 12.80
CA ARG A 740 -9.46 3.84 12.65
C ARG A 740 -10.16 4.26 13.92
N CYS A 741 -11.29 4.95 13.80
CA CYS A 741 -12.20 5.12 14.93
C CYS A 741 -12.89 3.77 15.19
N THR A 742 -12.74 3.21 16.39
CA THR A 742 -13.53 2.04 16.83
C THR A 742 -14.80 2.48 17.52
N ARG A 743 -14.69 3.47 18.42
CA ARG A 743 -15.81 3.94 19.25
C ARG A 743 -15.75 5.46 19.44
N ILE A 744 -16.94 6.08 19.42
CA ILE A 744 -17.14 7.44 19.92
C ILE A 744 -17.32 7.30 21.43
N ARG A 745 -16.56 8.06 22.23
CA ARG A 745 -16.48 7.90 23.69
C ARG A 745 -17.27 8.98 24.38
N ASP A 746 -18.59 8.83 24.39
CA ASP A 746 -19.52 9.74 25.09
C ASP A 746 -19.35 9.68 26.62
N ASP A 747 -18.65 8.66 27.12
CA ASP A 747 -18.22 8.49 28.52
C ASP A 747 -16.96 9.29 28.88
N LYS A 748 -16.31 9.94 27.91
CA LYS A 748 -15.05 10.66 28.11
C LYS A 748 -15.09 12.11 27.65
N ASP A 749 -14.31 12.90 28.35
CA ASP A 749 -14.08 14.32 28.09
C ASP A 749 -12.59 14.58 27.76
N TRP A 750 -12.28 15.85 27.46
CA TRP A 750 -10.93 16.29 27.13
C TRP A 750 -9.89 16.06 28.24
N GLN A 751 -10.30 15.91 29.51
CA GLN A 751 -9.42 15.63 30.66
C GLN A 751 -9.09 14.13 30.79
N THR A 752 -10.07 13.27 30.48
CA THR A 752 -9.97 11.80 30.56
C THR A 752 -9.50 11.14 29.26
N ALA A 753 -9.36 11.92 28.18
CA ALA A 753 -8.66 11.57 26.95
C ALA A 753 -7.15 11.34 27.19
N THR A 754 -6.51 10.59 26.30
CA THR A 754 -5.06 10.29 26.37
C THR A 754 -4.24 11.58 26.19
N ASN A 755 -3.44 11.93 27.19
CA ASN A 755 -2.53 13.07 27.14
C ASN A 755 -1.16 12.71 26.54
N LEU A 756 -0.32 13.71 26.24
CA LEU A 756 0.99 13.52 25.60
C LEU A 756 1.96 12.62 26.40
N GLN A 757 1.87 12.63 27.74
CA GLN A 757 2.73 11.80 28.58
C GLN A 757 2.30 10.33 28.55
N GLN A 758 0.99 10.07 28.68
CA GLN A 758 0.41 8.74 28.52
C GLN A 758 0.66 8.17 27.11
N LEU A 759 0.58 8.99 26.07
CA LEU A 759 0.86 8.56 24.69
C LEU A 759 2.32 8.10 24.50
N LYS A 760 3.28 8.70 25.22
CA LYS A 760 4.69 8.26 25.24
C LYS A 760 4.85 6.93 25.95
N GLU A 761 4.15 6.75 27.07
CA GLU A 761 4.14 5.49 27.82
C GLU A 761 3.53 4.36 26.99
N LEU A 762 2.41 4.60 26.30
CA LEU A 762 1.82 3.64 25.35
C LEU A 762 2.79 3.27 24.22
N TYR A 763 3.47 4.24 23.61
CA TYR A 763 4.48 3.98 22.56
C TYR A 763 5.72 3.22 23.05
N GLN A 764 6.09 3.37 24.32
CA GLN A 764 7.19 2.60 24.91
C GLN A 764 6.74 1.18 25.26
N LEU A 765 5.58 1.04 25.91
CA LEU A 765 4.98 -0.25 26.27
C LEU A 765 4.68 -1.11 25.03
N SER A 766 4.23 -0.51 23.92
CA SER A 766 3.98 -1.22 22.66
C SER A 766 5.25 -1.80 22.02
N LYS A 767 6.45 -1.41 22.49
CA LYS A 767 7.74 -1.99 22.09
C LYS A 767 8.31 -2.97 23.10
N GLU A 768 8.00 -2.80 24.38
CA GLU A 768 8.64 -3.56 25.47
C GLU A 768 7.81 -4.75 25.95
N LYS A 769 6.47 -4.69 25.88
CA LYS A 769 5.59 -5.71 26.46
C LYS A 769 4.71 -6.36 25.42
N ALA A 770 5.06 -7.60 25.07
CA ALA A 770 4.26 -8.52 24.28
C ALA A 770 3.89 -9.80 25.07
N ASP A 771 3.83 -9.70 26.40
CA ASP A 771 3.37 -10.78 27.29
C ASP A 771 1.85 -10.90 27.27
N PHE A 772 1.34 -11.58 26.25
CA PHE A 772 -0.06 -11.99 26.13
C PHE A 772 -0.11 -13.50 25.91
N ASN A 773 -1.11 -14.16 26.50
CA ASN A 773 -1.46 -15.54 26.14
C ASN A 773 -2.75 -15.48 25.30
N VAL A 774 -2.71 -16.05 24.09
CA VAL A 774 -3.92 -16.31 23.32
C VAL A 774 -4.40 -17.70 23.68
N THR A 775 -5.58 -17.81 24.29
CA THR A 775 -6.23 -19.09 24.59
C THR A 775 -7.16 -19.48 23.44
N ALA A 776 -7.09 -20.72 22.97
CA ALA A 776 -8.20 -21.30 22.21
C ALA A 776 -9.41 -21.46 23.15
N GLY A 777 -10.64 -21.28 22.63
CA GLY A 777 -11.85 -21.57 23.41
C GLY A 777 -11.89 -23.03 23.86
N GLU A 778 -12.46 -23.29 25.04
CA GLU A 778 -12.64 -24.66 25.55
C GLU A 778 -13.58 -25.43 24.61
N GLU A 779 -13.18 -26.66 24.24
CA GLU A 779 -13.99 -27.54 23.40
C GLU A 779 -15.11 -28.16 24.27
N ASP A 780 -16.33 -27.64 24.15
CA ASP A 780 -17.54 -28.22 24.78
C ASP A 780 -17.83 -29.61 24.17
N GLU A 781 -17.22 -30.64 24.74
CA GLU A 781 -17.46 -32.04 24.40
C GLU A 781 -18.84 -32.49 24.92
N SER A 782 -19.89 -32.12 24.17
CA SER A 782 -21.26 -32.58 24.41
C SER A 782 -21.57 -33.85 23.61
N THR A 783 -22.11 -34.84 24.32
CA THR A 783 -22.18 -36.25 23.92
C THR A 783 -23.30 -36.59 22.92
N ALA A 784 -23.13 -37.73 22.25
CA ALA A 784 -23.98 -38.17 21.14
C ALA A 784 -25.32 -38.81 21.54
N GLY A 785 -26.30 -38.72 20.63
CA GLY A 785 -27.61 -39.40 20.65
C GLY A 785 -28.67 -38.53 19.97
N SER A 786 -29.54 -38.99 19.05
CA SER A 786 -29.82 -40.35 18.55
C SER A 786 -30.29 -40.29 17.08
N SER A 787 -30.29 -41.44 16.39
CA SER A 787 -30.73 -41.64 15.01
C SER A 787 -32.25 -41.55 14.80
N GLY A 788 -32.65 -41.22 13.56
CA GLY A 788 -34.02 -41.30 13.03
C GLY A 788 -34.00 -41.12 11.49
N GLU A 789 -34.77 -41.94 10.76
CA GLU A 789 -34.55 -42.22 9.33
C GLU A 789 -35.35 -41.34 8.35
N ASN A 790 -35.12 -41.57 7.05
CA ASN A 790 -35.75 -40.95 5.88
C ASN A 790 -37.28 -40.75 5.98
N ASP A 791 -37.77 -39.64 5.42
CA ASP A 791 -38.58 -39.75 4.20
C ASP A 791 -38.59 -38.45 3.38
N GLY A 792 -38.72 -38.58 2.06
CA GLY A 792 -38.62 -37.45 1.14
C GLY A 792 -39.90 -37.15 0.37
N ASN A 793 -40.33 -35.88 0.32
CA ASN A 793 -40.92 -35.35 -0.90
C ASN A 793 -40.74 -33.83 -1.06
N SER A 794 -40.70 -33.41 -2.31
CA SER A 794 -40.48 -32.03 -2.75
C SER A 794 -41.77 -31.21 -2.81
N ARG A 795 -41.68 -29.90 -2.51
CA ARG A 795 -42.32 -28.82 -3.29
C ARG A 795 -41.83 -27.43 -2.91
N SER A 796 -41.85 -26.54 -3.90
CA SER A 796 -41.32 -25.19 -3.89
C SER A 796 -42.38 -24.13 -3.59
N SER A 797 -41.98 -23.03 -2.94
CA SER A 797 -42.48 -21.69 -3.27
C SER A 797 -41.57 -20.58 -2.73
N THR A 798 -41.48 -19.50 -3.52
CA THR A 798 -40.63 -18.31 -3.32
C THR A 798 -41.08 -17.38 -2.19
N PRO A 799 -40.18 -16.66 -1.51
CA PRO A 799 -40.55 -15.56 -0.62
C PRO A 799 -40.71 -14.23 -1.39
N HIS A 800 -41.76 -13.48 -1.10
CA HIS A 800 -41.88 -12.06 -1.50
C HIS A 800 -42.18 -11.16 -0.29
N SER A 801 -41.64 -9.95 -0.39
CA SER A 801 -41.60 -8.85 0.58
C SER A 801 -42.95 -8.34 1.11
N SER A 802 -42.93 -7.77 2.33
CA SER A 802 -43.89 -6.73 2.75
C SER A 802 -43.24 -5.66 3.63
N VAL A 803 -43.80 -4.45 3.57
CA VAL A 803 -43.30 -3.20 4.21
C VAL A 803 -44.21 -2.81 5.39
N LYS A 804 -43.71 -2.00 6.33
CA LYS A 804 -44.46 -1.38 7.46
C LYS A 804 -45.60 -0.46 6.93
N SER A 805 -46.65 -0.02 7.65
CA SER A 805 -46.99 0.25 9.07
C SER A 805 -48.55 0.41 9.16
N PRO A 806 -49.23 1.01 10.17
CA PRO A 806 -48.95 1.39 11.58
C PRO A 806 -49.99 0.74 12.59
N PRO A 807 -50.04 1.07 13.90
CA PRO A 807 -50.84 0.30 14.89
C PRO A 807 -52.22 0.90 15.25
N SER A 808 -53.15 0.07 15.75
CA SER A 808 -54.44 0.55 16.30
C SER A 808 -55.04 -0.30 17.45
N LYS A 809 -55.29 0.37 18.58
CA LYS A 809 -56.42 0.23 19.53
C LYS A 809 -56.74 -1.15 20.14
N SER A 810 -56.51 -1.25 21.46
CA SER A 810 -57.27 -2.09 22.40
C SER A 810 -58.60 -1.42 22.84
N PRO A 811 -59.59 -2.16 23.38
CA PRO A 811 -60.89 -1.60 23.75
C PRO A 811 -61.16 -1.42 25.26
N ALA A 812 -62.18 -0.59 25.53
CA ALA A 812 -63.02 -0.50 26.74
C ALA A 812 -62.51 0.21 28.02
N LYS A 813 -63.47 0.86 28.71
CA LYS A 813 -63.30 1.82 29.82
C LYS A 813 -63.66 1.20 31.18
N ALA A 814 -62.95 1.62 32.24
CA ALA A 814 -63.50 1.85 33.59
C ALA A 814 -62.60 2.84 34.37
N GLN A 815 -63.08 3.43 35.47
CA GLN A 815 -62.56 4.70 36.02
C GLN A 815 -61.69 4.57 37.29
N LYS A 816 -60.82 5.58 37.48
CA LYS A 816 -60.27 6.16 38.74
C LYS A 816 -60.15 5.30 40.01
N ALA A 817 -58.94 5.30 40.61
CA ALA A 817 -58.69 5.89 41.94
C ALA A 817 -57.17 6.04 42.22
N GLU A 818 -56.84 6.81 43.27
CA GLU A 818 -55.48 7.20 43.66
C GLU A 818 -54.75 6.13 44.48
N GLY A 819 -53.41 6.27 44.64
CA GLY A 819 -52.58 5.30 45.35
C GLY A 819 -52.55 5.48 46.88
N LYS A 820 -52.18 4.41 47.59
CA LYS A 820 -51.65 4.49 48.97
C LYS A 820 -50.81 3.26 49.35
N MET A 821 -49.89 3.48 50.29
CA MET A 821 -49.07 2.47 50.97
C MET A 821 -49.87 1.65 51.99
N MET A 822 -49.23 0.59 52.53
CA MET A 822 -49.43 0.01 53.87
C MET A 822 -50.71 -0.86 54.10
N VAL A 823 -50.71 -1.92 54.93
CA VAL A 823 -49.64 -2.77 55.53
C VAL A 823 -50.24 -4.02 56.24
N LEU A 824 -49.50 -5.14 56.33
CA LEU A 824 -49.65 -6.30 57.27
C LEU A 824 -51.02 -7.06 57.34
N SER A 825 -51.15 -8.30 57.84
CA SER A 825 -50.29 -9.25 58.59
C SER A 825 -50.62 -10.71 58.20
N GLY A 826 -49.67 -11.66 58.20
CA GLY A 826 -49.44 -12.66 59.27
C GLY A 826 -49.73 -14.10 58.77
N ARG A 827 -49.12 -15.21 59.22
CA ARG A 827 -48.15 -15.50 60.30
C ARG A 827 -47.28 -16.75 59.96
N GLY A 828 -46.02 -16.76 60.46
CA GLY A 828 -45.29 -17.94 61.00
C GLY A 828 -44.60 -18.91 60.01
N LEU A 829 -43.48 -19.57 60.33
CA LEU A 829 -42.57 -19.58 61.51
C LEU A 829 -41.18 -20.14 61.09
N GLY A 830 -40.08 -19.68 61.73
CA GLY A 830 -38.85 -20.50 61.94
C GLY A 830 -37.50 -20.00 61.37
N LEU A 831 -36.55 -19.69 62.30
CA LEU A 831 -35.06 -19.72 62.17
C LEU A 831 -34.37 -18.77 61.15
N CYS A 832 -33.16 -18.22 61.36
CA CYS A 832 -32.46 -17.66 62.54
C CYS A 832 -31.34 -16.71 62.02
N PRO A 833 -30.80 -15.73 62.79
CA PRO A 833 -30.19 -14.51 62.21
C PRO A 833 -28.66 -14.40 62.36
N LEU A 834 -28.04 -13.49 61.59
CA LEU A 834 -27.12 -12.44 62.09
C LEU A 834 -26.59 -11.52 60.97
N CYS A 835 -26.66 -10.21 61.19
CA CYS A 835 -25.88 -9.17 60.50
C CYS A 835 -25.51 -8.10 61.54
N LEU A 836 -24.22 -7.84 61.76
CA LEU A 836 -23.74 -6.64 62.45
C LEU A 836 -22.22 -6.52 62.33
N GLY A 837 -21.74 -5.29 62.14
CA GLY A 837 -20.34 -4.91 62.35
C GLY A 837 -20.28 -3.70 63.28
N GLN A 838 -19.18 -3.55 64.00
CA GLN A 838 -18.78 -2.36 64.78
C GLN A 838 -17.24 -2.33 64.79
N ALA A 839 -16.58 -1.21 64.48
CA ALA A 839 -16.32 -0.06 65.36
C ALA A 839 -15.34 -0.39 66.51
N GLY A 840 -14.30 0.43 66.68
CA GLY A 840 -13.17 0.13 67.56
C GLY A 840 -13.01 1.04 68.77
N SER A 841 -12.18 0.60 69.71
CA SER A 841 -11.63 1.37 70.83
C SER A 841 -10.34 0.70 71.30
N GLY A 842 -9.28 1.46 71.60
CA GLY A 842 -7.98 0.89 71.96
C GLY A 842 -7.45 1.33 73.34
N LYS A 843 -6.42 0.64 73.84
CA LYS A 843 -5.34 1.19 74.71
C LYS A 843 -4.29 0.12 75.09
N GLY A 844 -3.02 0.40 74.77
CA GLY A 844 -1.83 -0.18 75.42
C GLY A 844 -1.50 -1.66 75.16
N VAL A 845 -0.28 -2.16 75.44
CA VAL A 845 0.96 -1.51 75.96
C VAL A 845 2.15 -2.50 75.74
N ILE A 846 3.39 -1.99 75.67
CA ILE A 846 4.71 -2.70 75.78
C ILE A 846 5.29 -3.48 74.55
N ALA A 847 6.28 -2.81 73.94
CA ALA A 847 7.67 -3.24 73.67
C ALA A 847 8.09 -4.14 72.46
N SER A 848 8.98 -3.55 71.65
CA SER A 848 10.05 -4.20 70.86
C SER A 848 11.13 -4.83 71.77
N PRO A 849 12.02 -5.71 71.24
CA PRO A 849 13.24 -5.26 70.54
C PRO A 849 13.41 -5.92 69.15
N GLU A 850 13.99 -5.33 68.09
CA GLU A 850 15.25 -4.60 67.89
C GLU A 850 16.44 -5.49 67.41
N LYS A 851 17.23 -4.95 66.46
CA LYS A 851 18.57 -5.34 65.98
C LYS A 851 18.75 -6.45 64.91
N SER A 852 18.94 -5.95 63.69
CA SER A 852 19.96 -6.38 62.70
C SER A 852 21.41 -6.24 63.28
N PRO A 853 22.54 -6.67 62.65
CA PRO A 853 22.88 -6.39 61.24
C PRO A 853 23.93 -7.29 60.53
N GLU A 854 24.41 -6.81 59.36
CA GLU A 854 25.72 -7.09 58.71
C GLU A 854 26.02 -8.49 58.14
N LYS A 855 26.97 -8.70 57.22
CA LYS A 855 27.52 -8.01 56.02
C LYS A 855 28.79 -8.80 55.61
N ARG A 856 29.02 -8.93 54.31
CA ARG A 856 30.36 -9.03 53.65
C ARG A 856 31.18 -10.34 53.77
N GLY A 857 31.58 -10.86 52.61
CA GLY A 857 32.65 -11.85 52.42
C GLY A 857 33.05 -11.88 50.94
N GLU A 858 34.35 -11.79 50.61
CA GLU A 858 34.84 -11.54 49.25
C GLU A 858 35.39 -12.76 48.49
N LYS A 859 35.22 -12.74 47.16
CA LYS A 859 36.14 -13.21 46.08
C LYS A 859 36.85 -14.58 46.20
N ARG A 860 36.72 -15.37 45.11
CA ARG A 860 37.87 -15.89 44.33
C ARG A 860 37.48 -16.25 42.88
N LYS A 861 38.34 -15.86 41.92
CA LYS A 861 38.43 -16.38 40.53
C LYS A 861 39.08 -17.78 40.56
N ALA A 862 39.05 -18.66 39.55
CA ALA A 862 38.22 -18.85 38.34
C ALA A 862 38.66 -20.19 37.71
N SER A 863 37.83 -20.83 36.87
CA SER A 863 38.28 -21.82 35.87
C SER A 863 37.23 -21.98 34.78
N GLU A 864 37.65 -21.96 33.51
CA GLU A 864 36.80 -22.14 32.33
C GLU A 864 36.43 -23.62 32.15
N MET A 865 35.17 -23.90 31.78
CA MET A 865 34.76 -25.12 31.10
C MET A 865 33.39 -24.91 30.43
N GLU A 866 33.13 -25.70 29.39
CA GLU A 866 32.13 -25.46 28.34
C GLU A 866 30.67 -25.43 28.84
N ASP A 867 29.89 -24.39 28.46
CA ASP A 867 28.45 -24.33 28.77
C ASP A 867 27.63 -25.05 27.68
N ASN A 868 27.49 -26.37 27.85
CA ASN A 868 26.63 -27.19 27.02
C ASN A 868 25.14 -26.91 27.36
N GLY A 869 24.29 -26.80 26.35
CA GLY A 869 22.92 -26.27 26.46
C GLY A 869 22.06 -27.04 27.46
N LYS A 870 21.67 -26.40 28.57
CA LYS A 870 20.96 -27.06 29.67
C LYS A 870 19.48 -27.31 29.38
N LYS A 871 19.12 -28.57 29.10
CA LYS A 871 17.80 -29.12 29.48
C LYS A 871 17.61 -28.89 30.99
N PRO A 872 16.42 -28.49 31.49
CA PRO A 872 16.18 -28.26 32.92
C PRO A 872 16.02 -29.54 33.76
N LEU A 873 15.92 -30.71 33.12
CA LEU A 873 15.79 -32.03 33.74
C LEU A 873 16.86 -32.98 33.18
N LEU A 874 17.14 -34.04 33.93
CA LEU A 874 18.12 -35.07 33.57
C LEU A 874 17.47 -36.14 32.68
N ASP A 875 18.21 -36.60 31.69
CA ASP A 875 17.81 -37.73 30.85
C ASP A 875 18.13 -39.03 31.62
N ILE A 876 17.11 -39.69 32.19
CA ILE A 876 17.26 -40.87 33.07
C ILE A 876 16.78 -42.15 32.37
N PHE A 877 15.75 -42.04 31.53
CA PHE A 877 15.07 -43.17 30.90
C PHE A 877 15.37 -43.30 29.40
N THR A 878 16.42 -42.64 28.90
CA THR A 878 16.83 -42.68 27.49
C THR A 878 16.95 -44.12 26.97
N GLY A 879 16.18 -44.46 25.93
CA GLY A 879 16.12 -45.80 25.35
C GLY A 879 15.22 -46.80 26.09
N VAL A 880 14.52 -46.40 27.14
CA VAL A 880 13.51 -47.21 27.82
C VAL A 880 12.16 -46.99 27.16
N LYS A 881 11.65 -48.05 26.54
CA LYS A 881 10.29 -48.12 25.99
C LYS A 881 9.36 -48.76 27.02
N LEU A 882 8.46 -47.98 27.59
CA LEU A 882 7.55 -48.40 28.64
C LEU A 882 6.11 -48.52 28.12
N TYR A 883 5.50 -49.70 28.26
CA TYR A 883 4.04 -49.78 28.27
C TYR A 883 3.52 -49.48 29.68
N LEU A 884 2.57 -48.54 29.78
CA LEU A 884 1.91 -48.15 31.02
C LEU A 884 0.41 -48.37 30.83
N ALA A 885 -0.16 -49.36 31.50
CA ALA A 885 -1.58 -49.66 31.35
C ALA A 885 -2.47 -48.52 31.90
N PRO A 886 -3.57 -48.13 31.23
CA PRO A 886 -4.49 -47.08 31.71
C PRO A 886 -5.12 -47.35 33.08
N SER A 887 -5.16 -48.61 33.52
CA SER A 887 -5.65 -49.04 34.84
C SER A 887 -4.72 -48.69 36.01
N VAL A 888 -3.50 -48.21 35.74
CA VAL A 888 -2.49 -47.91 36.78
C VAL A 888 -2.84 -46.64 37.55
N LYS A 889 -2.90 -46.73 38.88
CA LYS A 889 -3.08 -45.55 39.75
C LYS A 889 -1.99 -44.51 39.51
N ASP A 890 -2.38 -43.23 39.48
CA ASP A 890 -1.53 -42.08 39.11
C ASP A 890 -1.02 -42.07 37.65
N PHE A 891 -1.66 -42.80 36.72
CA PHE A 891 -1.31 -42.87 35.28
C PHE A 891 -0.81 -41.55 34.68
N ALA A 892 -1.62 -40.48 34.74
CA ALA A 892 -1.29 -39.19 34.13
C ALA A 892 -0.04 -38.53 34.74
N ARG A 893 0.21 -38.74 36.03
CA ARG A 893 1.40 -38.25 36.73
C ARG A 893 2.63 -39.07 36.35
N ILE A 894 2.52 -40.40 36.35
CA ILE A 894 3.61 -41.31 35.98
C ILE A 894 4.03 -41.04 34.53
N ARG A 895 3.08 -41.00 33.59
CA ARG A 895 3.28 -40.63 32.18
C ARG A 895 4.04 -39.32 32.03
N ARG A 896 3.59 -38.26 32.72
CA ARG A 896 4.22 -36.94 32.64
C ARG A 896 5.66 -36.94 33.13
N TYR A 897 5.96 -37.61 34.25
CA TYR A 897 7.30 -37.64 34.81
C TYR A 897 8.24 -38.60 34.07
N PHE A 898 7.73 -39.70 33.50
CA PHE A 898 8.55 -40.61 32.69
C PHE A 898 9.04 -39.94 31.40
N ILE A 899 8.13 -39.30 30.65
CA ILE A 899 8.48 -38.52 29.44
C ILE A 899 9.41 -37.35 29.78
N ALA A 900 9.17 -36.63 30.88
CA ALA A 900 9.96 -35.46 31.27
C ALA A 900 11.42 -35.79 31.66
N PHE A 901 11.75 -37.06 31.86
CA PHE A 901 13.10 -37.57 32.12
C PHE A 901 13.58 -38.50 30.98
N ASP A 902 13.13 -38.23 29.75
CA ASP A 902 13.62 -38.80 28.47
C ASP A 902 13.24 -40.28 28.22
N GLY A 903 12.06 -40.71 28.70
CA GLY A 903 11.52 -42.06 28.46
C GLY A 903 10.42 -42.13 27.40
N ASP A 904 10.43 -43.18 26.58
CA ASP A 904 9.47 -43.42 25.50
C ASP A 904 8.27 -44.24 25.99
N LEU A 905 7.05 -43.75 25.79
CA LEU A 905 5.83 -44.55 26.03
C LEU A 905 5.40 -45.31 24.78
N VAL A 906 4.99 -46.55 24.99
CA VAL A 906 4.45 -47.46 23.98
C VAL A 906 2.94 -47.53 24.13
N GLU A 907 2.22 -47.52 23.02
CA GLU A 907 0.76 -47.68 22.98
C GLU A 907 0.36 -49.16 23.04
N GLU A 908 -0.87 -49.46 23.47
CA GLU A 908 -1.34 -50.84 23.75
C GLU A 908 -1.16 -51.82 22.58
N PHE A 909 -1.39 -51.35 21.34
CA PHE A 909 -1.24 -52.13 20.12
C PHE A 909 0.22 -52.41 19.69
N ASP A 910 1.20 -51.75 20.30
CA ASP A 910 2.64 -51.94 20.04
C ASP A 910 3.38 -52.49 21.28
N THR A 911 2.66 -53.08 22.23
CA THR A 911 3.20 -53.70 23.46
C THR A 911 4.35 -54.68 23.23
N ALA A 912 4.45 -55.28 22.04
CA ALA A 912 5.58 -56.11 21.61
C ALA A 912 6.93 -55.35 21.52
N SER A 913 6.92 -54.03 21.27
CA SER A 913 8.13 -53.19 21.18
C SER A 913 8.59 -52.61 22.52
N ALA A 914 7.80 -52.79 23.59
CA ALA A 914 8.13 -52.33 24.93
C ALA A 914 9.30 -53.12 25.55
N THR A 915 10.24 -52.43 26.17
CA THR A 915 11.30 -53.06 26.98
C THR A 915 10.88 -53.21 28.45
N HIS A 916 9.94 -52.39 28.92
CA HIS A 916 9.41 -52.38 30.28
C HIS A 916 7.88 -52.31 30.28
N VAL A 917 7.24 -52.90 31.29
CA VAL A 917 5.78 -52.92 31.43
C VAL A 917 5.34 -52.60 32.86
N ILE A 918 4.32 -51.75 33.01
CA ILE A 918 3.60 -51.51 34.27
C ILE A 918 2.10 -51.74 34.03
N GLY A 919 1.57 -52.80 34.63
CA GLY A 919 0.15 -53.17 34.55
C GLY A 919 -0.06 -54.65 34.21
N ASP A 920 -1.33 -55.02 34.05
CA ASP A 920 -1.73 -56.39 33.71
C ASP A 920 -1.80 -56.57 32.19
N THR A 921 -0.73 -57.13 31.62
CA THR A 921 -0.70 -57.65 30.25
C THR A 921 -0.02 -59.02 30.25
N GLU A 922 -0.60 -60.02 29.60
CA GLU A 922 -0.01 -61.37 29.52
C GLU A 922 0.92 -61.54 28.30
N ASP A 923 0.85 -60.63 27.31
CA ASP A 923 1.33 -60.86 25.93
C ASP A 923 2.75 -60.36 25.57
N ASN A 924 3.65 -60.12 26.53
CA ASN A 924 5.06 -59.88 26.20
C ASN A 924 6.05 -60.53 27.19
N PRO A 925 6.57 -61.74 26.89
CA PRO A 925 7.56 -62.42 27.73
C PRO A 925 8.98 -61.84 27.64
N GLY A 926 9.25 -60.90 26.72
CA GLY A 926 10.55 -60.25 26.55
C GLY A 926 10.74 -58.95 27.34
N ALA A 927 9.66 -58.37 27.88
CA ALA A 927 9.69 -57.08 28.57
C ALA A 927 9.82 -57.21 30.09
N GLN A 928 10.60 -56.32 30.72
CA GLN A 928 10.80 -56.30 32.17
C GLN A 928 9.58 -55.69 32.88
N ARG A 929 8.85 -56.51 33.66
CA ARG A 929 7.79 -56.01 34.52
C ARG A 929 8.39 -55.14 35.63
N VAL A 930 7.89 -53.92 35.76
CA VAL A 930 8.27 -52.97 36.81
C VAL A 930 7.02 -52.44 37.50
N THR A 931 7.20 -51.82 38.68
CA THR A 931 6.10 -51.19 39.43
C THR A 931 6.15 -49.68 39.29
N PRO A 932 5.04 -48.94 39.55
CA PRO A 932 5.05 -47.47 39.57
C PRO A 932 6.12 -46.87 40.50
N ARG A 933 6.51 -47.59 41.57
CA ARG A 933 7.56 -47.18 42.51
C ARG A 933 8.95 -47.16 41.88
N TRP A 934 9.22 -48.02 40.90
CA TRP A 934 10.52 -48.12 40.23
C TRP A 934 10.87 -46.83 39.46
N ILE A 935 9.89 -46.18 38.82
CA ILE A 935 10.10 -44.89 38.14
C ILE A 935 10.54 -43.82 39.15
N TRP A 936 9.86 -43.73 40.30
CA TRP A 936 10.22 -42.79 41.36
C TRP A 936 11.57 -43.11 42.02
N GLU A 937 11.93 -44.39 42.14
CA GLU A 937 13.27 -44.84 42.57
C GLU A 937 14.36 -44.37 41.61
N CYS A 938 14.17 -44.51 40.30
CA CYS A 938 15.13 -44.08 39.27
C CYS A 938 15.30 -42.56 39.26
N ILE A 939 14.20 -41.80 39.34
CA ILE A 939 14.22 -40.33 39.45
C ILE A 939 14.94 -39.91 40.74
N ARG A 940 14.64 -40.55 41.89
CA ARG A 940 15.27 -40.25 43.19
C ARG A 940 16.77 -40.55 43.19
N LYS A 941 17.20 -41.64 42.56
CA LYS A 941 18.61 -42.05 42.44
C LYS A 941 19.34 -41.39 41.25
N ARG A 942 18.63 -40.61 40.42
CA ARG A 942 19.13 -39.92 39.21
C ARG A 942 19.83 -40.83 38.19
N ARG A 943 19.41 -42.10 38.11
CA ARG A 943 19.92 -43.12 37.18
C ARG A 943 18.92 -44.27 37.06
N LEU A 944 19.00 -45.03 35.98
CA LEU A 944 18.26 -46.29 35.89
C LEU A 944 18.68 -47.26 37.01
N VAL A 945 17.71 -47.94 37.59
CA VAL A 945 17.90 -48.97 38.63
C VAL A 945 17.44 -50.28 38.04
N ALA A 946 18.08 -51.40 38.40
CA ALA A 946 17.56 -52.72 38.02
C ALA A 946 16.10 -52.89 38.51
N PRO A 947 15.21 -53.47 37.69
CA PRO A 947 13.91 -53.94 38.17
C PRO A 947 14.04 -54.87 39.38
N CYS A 948 13.05 -54.81 40.27
CA CYS A 948 12.90 -55.71 41.42
C CYS A 948 11.57 -56.45 41.32
#